data_AF-A0A7W3ZF68-F1
#
_entry.id   AF-A0A7W3ZF68-F1
#
_cell.length_a   1.000
_cell.length_b   1.000
_cell.length_c   1.000
_cell.angle_alpha   90.00
_cell.angle_beta   90.00
_cell.angle_gamma   90.00
#
_symmetry.space_group_name_H-M   'P 1'
#
loop_
_entity.id
_entity.type
_entity.pdbx_description
1 polymer ?
#
loop_
_entity_poly.entity_id
_entity_poly.type
_entity_poly.pdbx_seq_one_letter_code
_entity_poly.pdbx_strand_id
1 'polypeptide(L)'
;MFTYTANPARVVFGSGTLAVVPDEVRRLEAGRVLLVAGKSAAQAADRTAEALGPLLAARFGEPTMHTPVEVTERALALVAEHSADCVVAIGGGSATGLAKALALRTDLPQIIVPTTYAGSEMTPVVGQTENGRKTTQSSPKVLPEVVVYDVDLTLGLPVPTSLTSGVNAMAHAVEALYSAQANPIVDQFALEAIRLLAAALPRIAADPSDADARTDALRAAWLAGSCLGSVGMGLHHKLCHTLGGSFGLPHAETHTIVLPHAMAYNAPNAADAMRRIAEALGAPDAPTAMFDLIAGLPVPRSLAEIGLAEGDLAKAAELAAAAPYPNPRELTRDGIEDLLRHAWSGTRPDPAEGTPPDLRGLTQEVVDSFASTPDPRLRELLSELVRTLHSYVVRTDLTQEEWEYAIGFLTRTGQISSDTRQEFILLSDILGVSSVVDVLTNSRTPDTTPSAVLGPFYVEGPPETEQGADLAEGLPGTPLWTDVQVTEPDGTPVPDATVDVWQSNEDGFYDVQLPDVDGPVLRARFRTDAEGRLRFWTIVPSAYPIPDDGPVGGMLTATERHPFRAPHVHFMIAKPGYRTLVTQLFVRGGDYLDSDTVFGVKDGLIVDFAEQTGPAPDGREPWRRLDFTFRVSPGTHHDQV
;
A
#
# COMPACT_ATOMS: atom_id res chain seq x y z
N MET A 1 17.57 4.46 19.44
CA MET A 1 17.36 3.19 20.19
C MET A 1 15.90 3.14 20.59
N PHE A 2 15.17 2.08 20.24
CA PHE A 2 13.78 1.87 20.65
C PHE A 2 13.64 0.49 21.29
N THR A 3 12.61 0.30 22.12
CA THR A 3 12.24 -0.99 22.69
C THR A 3 10.86 -1.35 22.17
N TYR A 4 10.69 -2.55 21.64
CA TYR A 4 9.40 -3.08 21.22
C TYR A 4 9.10 -4.37 21.99
N THR A 5 7.93 -4.41 22.61
CA THR A 5 7.40 -5.61 23.27
C THR A 5 6.13 -6.01 22.56
N ALA A 6 6.15 -7.17 21.91
CA ALA A 6 4.96 -7.74 21.30
C ALA A 6 4.05 -8.32 22.40
N ASN A 7 2.79 -7.90 22.41
CA ASN A 7 1.76 -8.46 23.27
C ASN A 7 1.30 -9.81 22.67
N PRO A 8 1.30 -10.92 23.43
CA PRO A 8 0.85 -12.21 22.91
C PRO A 8 -0.67 -12.20 22.73
N ALA A 9 -1.14 -12.23 21.49
CA ALA A 9 -2.55 -12.32 21.15
C ALA A 9 -2.75 -13.13 19.87
N ARG A 10 -3.83 -13.90 19.80
CA ARG A 10 -4.30 -14.53 18.56
C ARG A 10 -5.46 -13.73 17.99
N VAL A 11 -5.36 -13.35 16.72
CA VAL A 11 -6.40 -12.61 16.01
C VAL A 11 -6.98 -13.46 14.91
N VAL A 12 -8.31 -13.59 14.89
CA VAL A 12 -9.09 -14.18 13.79
C VAL A 12 -9.93 -13.06 13.20
N PHE A 13 -9.79 -12.81 11.89
CA PHE A 13 -10.40 -11.64 11.24
C PHE A 13 -11.10 -12.05 9.94
N GLY A 14 -12.32 -11.55 9.72
CA GLY A 14 -13.07 -11.77 8.49
C GLY A 14 -14.58 -11.57 8.68
N SER A 15 -15.36 -11.89 7.65
CA SER A 15 -16.82 -11.99 7.73
C SER A 15 -17.22 -13.42 8.13
N GLY A 16 -18.24 -13.55 8.99
CA GLY A 16 -18.74 -14.84 9.45
C GLY A 16 -17.80 -15.59 10.42
N THR A 17 -16.77 -14.93 10.93
CA THR A 17 -15.77 -15.54 11.83
C THR A 17 -16.33 -15.88 13.21
N LEU A 18 -17.51 -15.37 13.59
CA LEU A 18 -18.19 -15.78 14.83
C LEU A 18 -18.36 -17.30 14.92
N ALA A 19 -18.48 -17.99 13.78
CA ALA A 19 -18.61 -19.45 13.72
C ALA A 19 -17.40 -20.22 14.30
N VAL A 20 -16.22 -19.58 14.40
CA VAL A 20 -14.99 -20.24 14.89
C VAL A 20 -14.85 -20.23 16.41
N VAL A 21 -15.71 -19.50 17.13
CA VAL A 21 -15.61 -19.35 18.60
C VAL A 21 -15.53 -20.70 19.33
N PRO A 22 -16.34 -21.73 19.02
CA PRO A 22 -16.21 -23.03 19.67
C PRO A 22 -14.84 -23.70 19.47
N ASP A 23 -14.22 -23.52 18.31
CA ASP A 23 -12.90 -24.09 18.03
C ASP A 23 -11.80 -23.35 18.79
N GLU A 24 -11.92 -22.04 18.94
CA GLU A 24 -11.01 -21.24 19.76
C GLU A 24 -11.13 -21.57 21.26
N VAL A 25 -12.34 -21.86 21.76
CA VAL A 25 -12.54 -22.38 23.13
C VAL A 25 -11.79 -23.70 23.33
N ARG A 26 -11.96 -24.66 22.40
CA ARG A 26 -11.25 -25.95 22.46
C ARG A 26 -9.74 -25.79 22.35
N ARG A 27 -9.26 -24.85 21.54
CA ARG A 27 -7.83 -24.53 21.38
C ARG A 27 -7.20 -24.00 22.67
N LEU A 28 -7.99 -23.32 23.51
CA LEU A 28 -7.58 -22.88 24.84
C LEU A 28 -7.73 -23.99 25.91
N GLU A 29 -8.06 -25.22 25.51
CA GLU A 29 -8.31 -26.37 26.39
C GLU A 29 -9.43 -26.12 27.42
N ALA A 30 -10.34 -25.18 27.12
CA ALA A 30 -11.48 -24.84 27.95
C ALA A 30 -12.71 -25.68 27.60
N GLY A 31 -13.54 -25.96 28.60
CA GLY A 31 -14.75 -26.78 28.47
C GLY A 31 -16.02 -26.15 29.04
N ARG A 32 -15.91 -25.03 29.75
CA ARG A 32 -17.01 -24.40 30.50
C ARG A 32 -17.00 -22.87 30.32
N VAL A 33 -17.71 -22.41 29.30
CA VAL A 33 -17.75 -21.00 28.91
C VAL A 33 -18.78 -20.21 29.71
N LEU A 34 -18.36 -19.06 30.26
CA LEU A 34 -19.25 -17.95 30.59
C LEU A 34 -19.38 -17.03 29.37
N LEU A 35 -20.57 -16.98 28.77
CA LEU A 35 -20.86 -16.10 27.65
C LEU A 35 -21.39 -14.75 28.14
N VAL A 36 -20.62 -13.69 27.95
CA VAL A 36 -20.96 -12.31 28.30
C VAL A 36 -21.43 -11.55 27.06
N ALA A 37 -22.65 -11.02 27.08
CA ALA A 37 -23.13 -10.16 25.99
C ALA A 37 -24.20 -9.18 26.48
N GLY A 38 -24.14 -7.95 25.99
CA GLY A 38 -25.18 -6.96 26.23
C GLY A 38 -26.37 -7.10 25.28
N LYS A 39 -27.43 -6.33 25.51
CA LYS A 39 -28.65 -6.34 24.68
C LYS A 39 -28.36 -6.07 23.19
N SER A 40 -27.40 -5.20 22.88
CA SER A 40 -27.03 -4.86 21.50
C SER A 40 -26.39 -6.03 20.73
N ALA A 41 -25.89 -7.05 21.43
CA ALA A 41 -25.27 -8.24 20.83
C ALA A 41 -26.08 -9.52 21.08
N ALA A 42 -27.36 -9.41 21.46
CA ALA A 42 -28.18 -10.55 21.86
C ALA A 42 -28.28 -11.63 20.77
N GLN A 43 -28.53 -11.26 19.51
CA GLN A 43 -28.61 -12.22 18.40
C GLN A 43 -27.28 -12.95 18.15
N ALA A 44 -26.16 -12.23 18.23
CA ALA A 44 -24.84 -12.84 18.11
C ALA A 44 -24.56 -13.80 19.28
N ALA A 45 -24.97 -13.43 20.49
CA ALA A 45 -24.86 -14.26 21.67
C ALA A 45 -25.75 -15.52 21.59
N ASP A 46 -26.95 -15.43 21.01
CA ASP A 46 -27.82 -16.59 20.80
C ASP A 46 -27.21 -17.58 19.81
N ARG A 47 -26.71 -17.08 18.65
CA ARG A 47 -26.00 -17.91 17.67
C ARG A 47 -24.75 -18.56 18.28
N THR A 48 -24.00 -17.82 19.09
CA THR A 48 -22.79 -18.33 19.75
C THR A 48 -23.14 -19.37 20.82
N ALA A 49 -24.22 -19.14 21.58
CA ALA A 49 -24.70 -20.09 22.58
C ALA A 49 -25.11 -21.43 21.92
N GLU A 50 -25.81 -21.38 20.79
CA GLU A 50 -26.16 -22.57 20.01
C GLU A 50 -24.91 -23.30 19.49
N ALA A 51 -23.95 -22.56 18.92
CA ALA A 51 -22.72 -23.13 18.39
C ALA A 51 -21.80 -23.72 19.48
N LEU A 52 -21.76 -23.12 20.68
CA LEU A 52 -21.02 -23.64 21.83
C LEU A 52 -21.61 -24.95 22.34
N GLY A 53 -22.94 -25.12 22.27
CA GLY A 53 -23.64 -26.32 22.71
C GLY A 53 -23.22 -26.74 24.13
N PRO A 54 -22.63 -27.94 24.31
CA PRO A 54 -22.23 -28.44 25.64
C PRO A 54 -21.09 -27.65 26.31
N LEU A 55 -20.36 -26.80 25.56
CA LEU A 55 -19.31 -25.95 26.12
C LEU A 55 -19.88 -24.76 26.92
N LEU A 56 -21.14 -24.39 26.69
CA LEU A 56 -21.75 -23.24 27.36
C LEU A 56 -22.15 -23.60 28.81
N ALA A 57 -21.49 -22.98 29.78
CA ALA A 57 -21.77 -23.20 31.19
C ALA A 57 -22.81 -22.21 31.76
N ALA A 58 -22.70 -20.93 31.39
CA ALA A 58 -23.62 -19.87 31.82
C ALA A 58 -23.63 -18.68 30.85
N ARG A 59 -24.66 -17.84 30.94
CA ARG A 59 -24.77 -16.56 30.21
C ARG A 59 -24.87 -15.40 31.19
N PHE A 60 -24.22 -14.27 30.87
CA PHE A 60 -24.37 -13.02 31.60
C PHE A 60 -24.78 -11.88 30.64
N GLY A 61 -25.99 -11.36 30.85
CA GLY A 61 -26.66 -10.44 29.91
C GLY A 61 -26.51 -8.94 30.21
N GLU A 62 -25.79 -8.57 31.28
CA GLU A 62 -25.82 -7.20 31.84
C GLU A 62 -24.43 -6.51 31.94
N PRO A 63 -23.54 -6.59 30.94
CA PRO A 63 -22.33 -5.77 30.96
C PRO A 63 -22.71 -4.28 30.98
N THR A 64 -22.07 -3.52 31.87
CA THR A 64 -22.45 -2.13 32.17
C THR A 64 -21.28 -1.19 31.90
N MET A 65 -21.60 0.04 31.46
CA MET A 65 -20.59 1.07 31.18
C MET A 65 -19.71 1.33 32.41
N HIS A 66 -18.41 1.52 32.17
CA HIS A 66 -17.38 1.71 33.20
C HIS A 66 -17.13 0.54 34.16
N THR A 67 -17.71 -0.64 33.89
CA THR A 67 -17.47 -1.88 34.65
C THR A 67 -17.57 -1.67 36.17
N PRO A 68 -18.78 -1.39 36.70
CA PRO A 68 -18.98 -1.28 38.14
C PRO A 68 -18.56 -2.59 38.84
N VAL A 69 -17.91 -2.50 39.98
CA VAL A 69 -17.42 -3.68 40.73
C VAL A 69 -18.60 -4.59 41.09
N GLU A 70 -19.77 -4.04 41.42
CA GLU A 70 -20.97 -4.82 41.75
C GLU A 70 -21.46 -5.70 40.58
N VAL A 71 -21.31 -5.21 39.34
CA VAL A 71 -21.62 -6.00 38.14
C VAL A 71 -20.62 -7.13 37.96
N THR A 72 -19.34 -6.86 38.25
CA THR A 72 -18.28 -7.87 38.20
C THR A 72 -18.51 -8.98 39.24
N GLU A 73 -18.87 -8.63 40.48
CA GLU A 73 -19.15 -9.60 41.54
C GLU A 73 -20.31 -10.55 41.19
N ARG A 74 -21.37 -10.03 40.56
CA ARG A 74 -22.48 -10.88 40.07
C ARG A 74 -22.02 -11.87 39.00
N ALA A 75 -21.15 -11.43 38.08
CA ALA A 75 -20.60 -12.31 37.05
C ALA A 75 -19.61 -13.34 37.65
N LEU A 76 -18.81 -12.97 38.67
CA LEU A 76 -17.94 -13.89 39.40
C LEU A 76 -18.73 -14.99 40.13
N ALA A 77 -19.89 -14.65 40.69
CA ALA A 77 -20.77 -15.63 41.31
C ALA A 77 -21.16 -16.73 40.31
N LEU A 78 -21.48 -16.37 39.05
CA LEU A 78 -21.75 -17.34 37.99
C LEU A 78 -20.51 -18.13 37.57
N VAL A 79 -19.33 -17.48 37.50
CA VAL A 79 -18.07 -18.19 37.24
C VAL A 79 -17.86 -19.29 38.28
N ALA A 80 -18.08 -18.99 39.57
CA ALA A 80 -17.92 -19.96 40.65
C ALA A 80 -19.01 -21.05 40.62
N GLU A 81 -20.29 -20.66 40.55
CA GLU A 81 -21.44 -21.57 40.54
C GLU A 81 -21.37 -22.57 39.39
N HIS A 82 -20.99 -22.09 38.20
CA HIS A 82 -20.89 -22.91 36.99
C HIS A 82 -19.46 -23.30 36.66
N SER A 83 -18.51 -23.19 37.58
CA SER A 83 -17.11 -23.57 37.40
C SER A 83 -16.58 -23.20 36.00
N ALA A 84 -16.83 -21.98 35.55
CA ALA A 84 -16.44 -21.53 34.23
C ALA A 84 -14.92 -21.44 34.15
N ASP A 85 -14.35 -21.94 33.05
CA ASP A 85 -12.91 -21.99 32.78
C ASP A 85 -12.50 -21.12 31.60
N CYS A 86 -13.43 -20.41 30.98
CA CYS A 86 -13.19 -19.43 29.91
C CYS A 86 -14.32 -18.38 29.87
N VAL A 87 -13.97 -17.15 29.48
CA VAL A 87 -14.94 -16.09 29.21
C VAL A 87 -14.98 -15.79 27.72
N VAL A 88 -16.15 -15.92 27.11
CA VAL A 88 -16.43 -15.42 25.75
C VAL A 88 -17.23 -14.13 25.89
N ALA A 89 -16.73 -13.00 25.39
CA ALA A 89 -17.44 -11.73 25.47
C ALA A 89 -17.72 -11.16 24.08
N ILE A 90 -18.99 -10.85 23.81
CA ILE A 90 -19.46 -10.29 22.54
C ILE A 90 -20.05 -8.91 22.79
N GLY A 91 -19.47 -7.89 22.18
CA GLY A 91 -19.97 -6.52 22.27
C GLY A 91 -18.88 -5.46 22.17
N GLY A 92 -19.21 -4.25 22.62
CA GLY A 92 -18.25 -3.15 22.71
C GLY A 92 -17.44 -3.14 24.00
N GLY A 93 -16.86 -1.98 24.33
CA GLY A 93 -15.94 -1.81 25.45
C GLY A 93 -16.47 -2.22 26.83
N SER A 94 -17.78 -2.22 27.08
CA SER A 94 -18.37 -2.69 28.34
C SER A 94 -18.30 -4.22 28.50
N ALA A 95 -18.51 -4.98 27.42
CA ALA A 95 -18.42 -6.44 27.43
C ALA A 95 -16.95 -6.86 27.61
N THR A 96 -16.04 -6.27 26.84
CA THR A 96 -14.59 -6.46 26.99
C THR A 96 -14.11 -6.05 28.39
N GLY A 97 -14.60 -4.91 28.90
CA GLY A 97 -14.25 -4.43 30.24
C GLY A 97 -14.66 -5.39 31.35
N LEU A 98 -15.86 -5.99 31.26
CA LEU A 98 -16.31 -7.00 32.21
C LEU A 98 -15.47 -8.29 32.11
N ALA A 99 -15.20 -8.78 30.90
CA ALA A 99 -14.34 -9.95 30.69
C ALA A 99 -12.96 -9.77 31.33
N LYS A 100 -12.35 -8.60 31.12
CA LYS A 100 -11.08 -8.21 31.74
C LYS A 100 -11.15 -8.14 33.26
N ALA A 101 -12.24 -7.63 33.82
CA ALA A 101 -12.42 -7.56 35.26
C ALA A 101 -12.57 -8.95 35.90
N LEU A 102 -13.15 -9.91 35.18
CA LEU A 102 -13.16 -11.33 35.56
C LEU A 102 -11.77 -11.95 35.47
N ALA A 103 -11.09 -11.80 34.33
CA ALA A 103 -9.74 -12.34 34.10
C ALA A 103 -8.73 -11.82 35.12
N LEU A 104 -8.80 -10.54 35.46
CA LEU A 104 -7.99 -9.95 36.53
C LEU A 104 -8.07 -10.73 37.86
N ARG A 105 -9.28 -11.19 38.23
CA ARG A 105 -9.56 -11.83 39.52
C ARG A 105 -9.41 -13.34 39.49
N THR A 106 -9.55 -13.95 38.32
CA THR A 106 -9.68 -15.40 38.15
C THR A 106 -8.59 -16.03 37.30
N ASP A 107 -7.84 -15.22 36.55
CA ASP A 107 -6.87 -15.67 35.53
C ASP A 107 -7.49 -16.51 34.40
N LEU A 108 -8.81 -16.41 34.20
CA LEU A 108 -9.49 -17.14 33.14
C LEU A 108 -9.13 -16.57 31.76
N PRO A 109 -8.89 -17.45 30.77
CA PRO A 109 -8.66 -17.02 29.41
C PRO A 109 -9.93 -16.41 28.78
N GLN A 110 -9.70 -15.45 27.89
CA GLN A 110 -10.70 -14.59 27.29
C GLN A 110 -10.70 -14.76 25.76
N ILE A 111 -11.89 -14.92 25.21
CA ILE A 111 -12.16 -14.77 23.78
C ILE A 111 -13.07 -13.57 23.60
N ILE A 112 -12.57 -12.52 22.95
CA ILE A 112 -13.32 -11.28 22.75
C ILE A 112 -13.78 -11.18 21.29
N VAL A 113 -15.06 -10.91 21.11
CA VAL A 113 -15.69 -10.64 19.81
C VAL A 113 -16.14 -9.17 19.81
N PRO A 114 -15.28 -8.22 19.41
CA PRO A 114 -15.60 -6.81 19.45
C PRO A 114 -16.63 -6.43 18.38
N THR A 115 -17.58 -5.58 18.75
CA THR A 115 -18.62 -5.05 17.84
C THR A 115 -18.58 -3.53 17.70
N THR A 116 -17.48 -2.91 18.15
CA THR A 116 -17.23 -1.46 18.13
C THR A 116 -15.74 -1.21 17.86
N TYR A 117 -15.36 0.04 17.58
CA TYR A 117 -13.98 0.41 17.27
C TYR A 117 -13.19 0.90 18.50
N ALA A 118 -13.47 0.36 19.69
CA ALA A 118 -12.88 0.86 20.93
C ALA A 118 -11.43 0.39 21.16
N GLY A 119 -11.00 -0.72 20.56
CA GLY A 119 -9.63 -1.24 20.65
C GLY A 119 -9.24 -1.82 22.02
N SER A 120 -10.14 -1.82 23.01
CA SER A 120 -9.87 -2.33 24.36
C SER A 120 -9.37 -3.77 24.33
N GLU A 121 -9.88 -4.59 23.42
CA GLU A 121 -9.52 -5.99 23.22
C GLU A 121 -8.04 -6.23 22.90
N MET A 122 -7.29 -5.20 22.51
CA MET A 122 -5.84 -5.30 22.25
C MET A 122 -4.97 -4.68 23.35
N THR A 123 -5.56 -4.31 24.48
CA THR A 123 -4.86 -3.58 25.56
C THR A 123 -4.74 -4.41 26.84
N PRO A 124 -3.63 -4.30 27.58
CA PRO A 124 -3.50 -4.89 28.92
C PRO A 124 -4.13 -4.01 30.01
N VAL A 125 -5.09 -3.13 29.65
CA VAL A 125 -5.66 -2.13 30.56
C VAL A 125 -7.09 -2.49 30.91
N VAL A 126 -7.44 -2.36 32.20
CA VAL A 126 -8.83 -2.48 32.68
C VAL A 126 -9.18 -1.27 33.54
N GLY A 127 -10.36 -0.69 33.28
CA GLY A 127 -10.97 0.36 34.10
C GLY A 127 -12.17 -0.19 34.87
N GLN A 128 -12.30 0.17 36.14
CA GLN A 128 -13.39 -0.27 37.02
C GLN A 128 -13.90 0.89 37.86
N THR A 129 -15.19 0.90 38.16
CA THR A 129 -15.80 1.90 39.04
C THR A 129 -16.22 1.27 40.35
N GLU A 130 -15.77 1.84 41.46
CA GLU A 130 -16.13 1.44 42.82
C GLU A 130 -16.47 2.70 43.64
N ASN A 131 -17.60 2.71 44.33
CA ASN A 131 -18.05 3.87 45.14
C ASN A 131 -18.04 5.20 44.35
N GLY A 132 -18.45 5.16 43.07
CA GLY A 132 -18.46 6.32 42.18
C GLY A 132 -17.08 6.79 41.68
N ARG A 133 -16.00 6.09 42.03
CA ARG A 133 -14.63 6.44 41.60
C ARG A 133 -14.11 5.42 40.60
N LYS A 134 -13.75 5.89 39.41
CA LYS A 134 -13.14 5.08 38.36
C LYS A 134 -11.64 4.94 38.60
N THR A 135 -11.14 3.71 38.68
CA THR A 135 -9.71 3.39 38.71
C THR A 135 -9.32 2.66 37.43
N THR A 136 -8.05 2.76 37.04
CA THR A 136 -7.50 2.09 35.86
C THR A 136 -6.20 1.43 36.25
N GLN A 137 -5.97 0.22 35.75
CA GLN A 137 -4.75 -0.52 36.01
C GLN A 137 -4.35 -1.33 34.77
N SER A 138 -3.05 -1.64 34.67
CA SER A 138 -2.49 -2.45 33.62
C SER A 138 -2.02 -3.79 34.18
N SER A 139 -2.33 -4.89 33.51
CA SER A 139 -1.88 -6.23 33.86
C SER A 139 -1.84 -7.14 32.64
N PRO A 140 -0.79 -7.97 32.45
CA PRO A 140 -0.79 -8.99 31.41
C PRO A 140 -2.00 -9.93 31.49
N LYS A 141 -2.54 -10.18 32.69
CA LYS A 141 -3.71 -11.05 32.94
C LYS A 141 -4.99 -10.57 32.27
N VAL A 142 -5.08 -9.29 31.91
CA VAL A 142 -6.28 -8.73 31.28
C VAL A 142 -6.13 -8.55 29.77
N LEU A 143 -4.97 -8.85 29.20
CA LEU A 143 -4.82 -8.91 27.75
C LEU A 143 -5.54 -10.17 27.24
N PRO A 144 -6.52 -10.06 26.34
CA PRO A 144 -7.20 -11.24 25.81
C PRO A 144 -6.29 -12.18 25.02
N GLU A 145 -6.49 -13.48 25.21
CA GLU A 145 -5.75 -14.53 24.52
C GLU A 145 -6.18 -14.64 23.05
N VAL A 146 -7.48 -14.45 22.78
CA VAL A 146 -8.05 -14.52 21.44
C VAL A 146 -8.99 -13.35 21.20
N VAL A 147 -8.86 -12.73 20.02
CA VAL A 147 -9.78 -11.73 19.51
C VAL A 147 -10.33 -12.21 18.17
N VAL A 148 -11.66 -12.28 18.05
CA VAL A 148 -12.37 -12.68 16.83
C VAL A 148 -13.11 -11.47 16.28
N TYR A 149 -12.54 -10.84 15.26
CA TYR A 149 -13.15 -9.75 14.51
C TYR A 149 -14.07 -10.32 13.44
N ASP A 150 -15.38 -10.21 13.66
CA ASP A 150 -16.41 -10.53 12.67
C ASP A 150 -17.02 -9.23 12.10
N VAL A 151 -16.73 -8.96 10.83
CA VAL A 151 -17.20 -7.76 10.13
C VAL A 151 -18.72 -7.66 10.15
N ASP A 152 -19.44 -8.79 10.05
CA ASP A 152 -20.89 -8.81 9.96
C ASP A 152 -21.56 -8.23 11.21
N LEU A 153 -20.88 -8.33 12.36
CA LEU A 153 -21.35 -7.80 13.63
C LEU A 153 -21.24 -6.27 13.74
N THR A 154 -20.55 -5.62 12.80
CA THR A 154 -20.41 -4.16 12.74
C THR A 154 -21.43 -3.50 11.80
N LEU A 155 -22.05 -4.26 10.89
CA LEU A 155 -23.06 -3.74 9.94
C LEU A 155 -24.27 -3.12 10.66
N GLY A 156 -24.63 -3.67 11.83
CA GLY A 156 -25.71 -3.16 12.67
C GLY A 156 -25.31 -2.04 13.63
N LEU A 157 -24.03 -1.63 13.67
CA LEU A 157 -23.55 -0.58 14.57
C LEU A 157 -24.12 0.78 14.12
N PRO A 158 -24.82 1.54 15.00
CA PRO A 158 -25.38 2.84 14.64
C PRO A 158 -24.33 3.78 14.07
N VAL A 159 -24.71 4.56 13.04
CA VAL A 159 -23.80 5.48 12.35
C VAL A 159 -23.11 6.44 13.33
N PRO A 160 -23.82 7.18 14.21
CA PRO A 160 -23.15 8.11 15.12
C PRO A 160 -22.08 7.44 16.00
N THR A 161 -22.38 6.25 16.53
CA THR A 161 -21.43 5.46 17.34
C THR A 161 -20.26 4.92 16.51
N SER A 162 -20.51 4.53 15.26
CA SER A 162 -19.46 4.07 14.33
C SER A 162 -18.45 5.19 14.08
N LEU A 163 -18.94 6.41 13.87
CA LEU A 163 -18.12 7.56 13.55
C LEU A 163 -17.31 8.03 14.76
N THR A 164 -17.95 8.27 15.91
CA THR A 164 -17.23 8.75 17.11
C THR A 164 -16.29 7.68 17.68
N SER A 165 -16.67 6.40 17.62
CA SER A 165 -15.77 5.30 18.01
C SER A 165 -14.59 5.16 17.04
N GLY A 166 -14.79 5.42 15.75
CA GLY A 166 -13.73 5.39 14.75
C GLY A 166 -12.72 6.51 14.95
N VAL A 167 -13.18 7.73 15.23
CA VAL A 167 -12.29 8.85 15.55
C VAL A 167 -11.54 8.61 16.87
N ASN A 168 -12.17 7.99 17.87
CA ASN A 168 -11.46 7.54 19.07
C ASN A 168 -10.34 6.53 18.73
N ALA A 169 -10.56 5.57 17.82
CA ALA A 169 -9.50 4.70 17.33
C ALA A 169 -8.38 5.50 16.63
N MET A 170 -8.71 6.49 15.79
CA MET A 170 -7.69 7.37 15.20
C MET A 170 -6.88 8.10 16.27
N ALA A 171 -7.50 8.53 17.37
CA ALA A 171 -6.80 9.17 18.46
C ALA A 171 -5.73 8.27 19.10
N HIS A 172 -6.00 6.97 19.24
CA HIS A 172 -5.01 5.99 19.71
C HIS A 172 -3.79 5.93 18.79
N ALA A 173 -4.04 5.89 17.47
CA ALA A 173 -2.99 5.85 16.45
C ALA A 173 -2.17 7.16 16.40
N VAL A 174 -2.85 8.31 16.42
CA VAL A 174 -2.22 9.64 16.40
C VAL A 174 -1.28 9.83 17.60
N GLU A 175 -1.74 9.53 18.82
CA GLU A 175 -0.90 9.69 20.01
C GLU A 175 0.29 8.73 20.04
N ALA A 176 0.15 7.56 19.42
CA ALA A 176 1.23 6.59 19.37
C ALA A 176 2.45 7.09 18.58
N LEU A 177 2.23 7.85 17.51
CA LEU A 177 3.29 8.37 16.63
C LEU A 177 4.20 9.41 17.30
N TYR A 178 3.72 10.08 18.35
CA TYR A 178 4.52 11.03 19.13
C TYR A 178 4.70 10.62 20.59
N SER A 179 4.37 9.36 20.93
CA SER A 179 4.58 8.84 22.27
C SER A 179 6.07 8.85 22.63
N ALA A 180 6.40 9.03 23.91
CA ALA A 180 7.77 8.85 24.40
C ALA A 180 8.29 7.40 24.19
N GLN A 181 7.40 6.46 23.90
CA GLN A 181 7.68 5.06 23.58
C GLN A 181 7.43 4.72 22.09
N ALA A 182 7.30 5.74 21.23
CA ALA A 182 7.12 5.57 19.80
C ALA A 182 8.23 4.68 19.23
N ASN A 183 7.85 3.83 18.28
CA ASN A 183 8.75 2.87 17.67
C ASN A 183 8.29 2.51 16.26
N PRO A 184 9.22 2.15 15.35
CA PRO A 184 8.89 1.97 13.94
C PRO A 184 7.81 0.93 13.65
N ILE A 185 7.61 -0.08 14.52
CA ILE A 185 6.60 -1.12 14.31
C ILE A 185 5.20 -0.59 14.62
N VAL A 186 5.04 0.03 15.80
CA VAL A 186 3.76 0.63 16.21
C VAL A 186 3.39 1.81 15.31
N ASP A 187 4.38 2.55 14.82
CA ASP A 187 4.16 3.65 13.88
C ASP A 187 3.49 3.19 12.58
N GLN A 188 3.87 2.02 12.04
CA GLN A 188 3.24 1.49 10.82
C GLN A 188 1.78 1.12 11.08
N PHE A 189 1.48 0.53 12.24
CA PHE A 189 0.09 0.25 12.64
C PHE A 189 -0.71 1.54 12.78
N ALA A 190 -0.12 2.58 13.36
CA ALA A 190 -0.76 3.87 13.54
C ALA A 190 -1.09 4.54 12.19
N LEU A 191 -0.12 4.63 11.29
CA LEU A 191 -0.31 5.26 9.98
C LEU A 191 -1.35 4.51 9.13
N GLU A 192 -1.31 3.18 9.13
CA GLU A 192 -2.29 2.37 8.41
C GLU A 192 -3.69 2.50 9.02
N ALA A 193 -3.81 2.53 10.35
CA ALA A 193 -5.09 2.76 11.01
C ALA A 193 -5.70 4.13 10.64
N ILE A 194 -4.87 5.19 10.61
CA ILE A 194 -5.30 6.54 10.20
C ILE A 194 -5.78 6.53 8.75
N ARG A 195 -5.00 5.95 7.83
CA ARG A 195 -5.34 5.88 6.41
C ARG A 195 -6.67 5.14 6.17
N LEU A 196 -6.84 3.97 6.79
CA LEU A 196 -8.06 3.17 6.67
C LEU A 196 -9.28 3.88 7.25
N LEU A 197 -9.18 4.49 8.43
CA LEU A 197 -10.32 5.19 9.05
C LEU A 197 -10.68 6.47 8.29
N ALA A 198 -9.70 7.24 7.82
CA ALA A 198 -9.95 8.43 7.01
C ALA A 198 -10.74 8.12 5.73
N ALA A 199 -10.50 6.96 5.12
CA ALA A 199 -11.27 6.49 3.95
C ALA A 199 -12.61 5.86 4.33
N ALA A 200 -12.67 5.06 5.40
CA ALA A 200 -13.83 4.27 5.76
C ALA A 200 -14.96 5.08 6.41
N LEU A 201 -14.64 6.06 7.27
CA LEU A 201 -15.66 6.78 8.03
C LEU A 201 -16.64 7.59 7.15
N PRO A 202 -16.18 8.35 6.13
CA PRO A 202 -17.10 9.02 5.20
C PRO A 202 -17.99 8.03 4.43
N ARG A 203 -17.43 6.88 4.04
CA ARG A 203 -18.18 5.80 3.36
C ARG A 203 -19.25 5.20 4.26
N ILE A 204 -18.94 4.90 5.52
CA ILE A 204 -19.91 4.40 6.51
C ILE A 204 -21.00 5.44 6.80
N ALA A 205 -20.65 6.73 6.81
CA ALA A 205 -21.63 7.80 6.99
C ALA A 205 -22.63 7.87 5.82
N ALA A 206 -22.16 7.64 4.60
CA ALA A 206 -22.98 7.63 3.39
C ALA A 206 -23.78 6.33 3.22
N ASP A 207 -23.15 5.18 3.45
CA ASP A 207 -23.75 3.85 3.38
C ASP A 207 -23.27 2.98 4.56
N PRO A 208 -24.08 2.82 5.63
CA PRO A 208 -23.70 2.00 6.78
C PRO A 208 -23.60 0.50 6.47
N SER A 209 -24.08 0.05 5.31
CA SER A 209 -24.05 -1.34 4.85
C SER A 209 -22.84 -1.67 3.97
N ASP A 210 -21.99 -0.69 3.67
CA ASP A 210 -20.73 -0.87 2.94
C ASP A 210 -19.77 -1.82 3.69
N ALA A 211 -19.78 -3.09 3.30
CA ALA A 211 -19.02 -4.15 3.97
C ALA A 211 -17.50 -3.94 3.87
N ASP A 212 -17.01 -3.34 2.79
CA ASP A 212 -15.59 -3.04 2.63
C ASP A 212 -15.16 -1.92 3.58
N ALA A 213 -15.97 -0.86 3.68
CA ALA A 213 -15.71 0.22 4.63
C ALA A 213 -15.77 -0.27 6.09
N ARG A 214 -16.70 -1.17 6.42
CA ARG A 214 -16.76 -1.83 7.73
C ARG A 214 -15.53 -2.71 8.01
N THR A 215 -15.07 -3.44 7.00
CA THR A 215 -13.86 -4.26 7.07
C THR A 215 -12.65 -3.37 7.35
N ASP A 216 -12.50 -2.27 6.62
CA ASP A 216 -11.43 -1.30 6.81
C ASP A 216 -11.46 -0.66 8.19
N ALA A 217 -12.62 -0.20 8.64
CA ALA A 217 -12.79 0.41 9.96
C ALA A 217 -12.48 -0.56 11.10
N LEU A 218 -12.91 -1.82 11.00
CA LEU A 218 -12.66 -2.83 12.03
C LEU A 218 -11.19 -3.26 12.09
N ARG A 219 -10.55 -3.41 10.92
CA ARG A 219 -9.11 -3.65 10.82
C ARG A 219 -8.31 -2.48 11.40
N ALA A 220 -8.71 -1.25 11.09
CA ALA A 220 -8.07 -0.06 11.63
C ALA A 220 -8.25 0.04 13.15
N ALA A 221 -9.42 -0.30 13.68
CA ALA A 221 -9.67 -0.36 15.12
C ALA A 221 -8.77 -1.36 15.83
N TRP A 222 -8.52 -2.53 15.22
CA TRP A 222 -7.58 -3.51 15.70
C TRP A 222 -6.14 -2.95 15.77
N LEU A 223 -5.68 -2.32 14.68
CA LEU A 223 -4.35 -1.70 14.62
C LEU A 223 -4.21 -0.57 15.66
N ALA A 224 -5.19 0.33 15.74
CA ALA A 224 -5.26 1.41 16.71
C ALA A 224 -5.29 0.91 18.16
N GLY A 225 -6.06 -0.14 18.44
CA GLY A 225 -6.07 -0.80 19.76
C GLY A 225 -4.72 -1.40 20.11
N SER A 226 -4.01 -1.95 19.12
CA SER A 226 -2.64 -2.45 19.29
C SER A 226 -1.67 -1.30 19.60
N CYS A 227 -1.81 -0.14 18.95
CA CYS A 227 -1.06 1.07 19.32
C CYS A 227 -1.30 1.46 20.78
N LEU A 228 -2.56 1.54 21.21
CA LEU A 228 -2.95 1.83 22.59
C LEU A 228 -2.37 0.81 23.60
N GLY A 229 -2.26 -0.45 23.21
CA GLY A 229 -1.71 -1.53 24.03
C GLY A 229 -0.19 -1.56 24.12
N SER A 230 0.52 -0.87 23.21
CA SER A 230 1.99 -0.93 23.09
C SER A 230 2.71 0.30 23.61
N VAL A 231 2.08 1.48 23.57
CA VAL A 231 2.73 2.74 23.98
C VAL A 231 1.86 3.56 24.91
N GLY A 232 2.48 4.43 25.71
CA GLY A 232 1.77 5.37 26.57
C GLY A 232 1.07 6.48 25.78
N MET A 233 -0.15 6.83 26.17
CA MET A 233 -0.92 7.95 25.62
C MET A 233 -0.54 9.28 26.29
N GLY A 234 -0.79 10.39 25.61
CA GLY A 234 -0.37 11.74 25.98
C GLY A 234 -1.53 12.68 26.32
N LEU A 235 -1.39 13.94 25.90
CA LEU A 235 -2.33 15.03 26.19
C LEU A 235 -3.77 14.67 25.82
N HIS A 236 -4.00 14.10 24.64
CA HIS A 236 -5.36 13.91 24.14
C HIS A 236 -6.17 12.99 25.07
N HIS A 237 -5.65 11.79 25.38
CA HIS A 237 -6.37 10.86 26.25
C HIS A 237 -6.50 11.39 27.68
N LYS A 238 -5.46 12.01 28.23
CA LYS A 238 -5.53 12.58 29.58
C LYS A 238 -6.58 13.67 29.69
N LEU A 239 -6.66 14.54 28.68
CA LEU A 239 -7.67 15.60 28.63
C LEU A 239 -9.08 15.02 28.49
N CYS A 240 -9.30 14.06 27.60
CA CYS A 240 -10.60 13.40 27.44
C CYS A 240 -11.05 12.66 28.71
N HIS A 241 -10.13 12.03 29.44
CA HIS A 241 -10.42 11.39 30.73
C HIS A 241 -10.81 12.42 31.80
N THR A 242 -10.10 13.55 31.87
CA THR A 242 -10.44 14.65 32.79
C THR A 242 -11.84 15.21 32.49
N LEU A 243 -12.13 15.45 31.22
CA LEU A 243 -13.41 15.97 30.75
C LEU A 243 -14.57 15.00 31.04
N GLY A 244 -14.44 13.74 30.63
CA GLY A 244 -15.46 12.72 30.88
C GLY A 244 -15.66 12.43 32.37
N GLY A 245 -14.58 12.38 33.15
CA GLY A 245 -14.64 12.06 34.59
C GLY A 245 -15.16 13.20 35.46
N SER A 246 -14.73 14.44 35.19
CA SER A 246 -15.05 15.59 36.06
C SER A 246 -16.30 16.35 35.63
N PHE A 247 -16.67 16.28 34.35
CA PHE A 247 -17.77 17.05 33.76
C PHE A 247 -18.86 16.16 33.15
N GLY A 248 -18.71 14.83 33.20
CA GLY A 248 -19.73 13.89 32.74
C GLY A 248 -19.94 13.89 31.23
N LEU A 249 -18.94 14.34 30.45
CA LEU A 249 -19.05 14.40 29.00
C LEU A 249 -19.08 13.00 28.37
N PRO A 250 -19.82 12.81 27.26
CA PRO A 250 -19.88 11.54 26.54
C PRO A 250 -18.51 11.18 25.94
N HIS A 251 -18.07 9.94 26.14
CA HIS A 251 -16.68 9.53 25.93
C HIS A 251 -16.19 9.68 24.49
N ALA A 252 -16.84 9.02 23.52
CA ALA A 252 -16.35 8.96 22.14
C ALA A 252 -16.47 10.33 21.43
N GLU A 253 -17.51 11.09 21.75
CA GLU A 253 -17.75 12.45 21.28
C GLU A 253 -16.66 13.40 21.82
N THR A 254 -16.28 13.28 23.09
CA THR A 254 -15.18 14.07 23.67
C THR A 254 -13.87 13.80 22.93
N HIS A 255 -13.55 12.53 22.65
CA HIS A 255 -12.39 12.16 21.84
C HIS A 255 -12.47 12.75 20.42
N THR A 256 -13.65 12.70 19.81
CA THR A 256 -13.88 13.25 18.47
C THR A 256 -13.56 14.75 18.42
N ILE A 257 -14.11 15.53 19.35
CA ILE A 257 -13.95 16.98 19.37
C ILE A 257 -12.51 17.38 19.72
N VAL A 258 -11.89 16.75 20.71
CA VAL A 258 -10.59 17.18 21.26
C VAL A 258 -9.41 16.83 20.36
N LEU A 259 -9.52 15.78 19.55
CA LEU A 259 -8.41 15.25 18.74
C LEU A 259 -7.68 16.31 17.88
N PRO A 260 -8.35 17.05 16.97
CA PRO A 260 -7.66 18.02 16.11
C PRO A 260 -6.96 19.13 16.92
N HIS A 261 -7.53 19.56 18.05
CA HIS A 261 -6.93 20.61 18.88
C HIS A 261 -5.74 20.10 19.70
N ALA A 262 -5.77 18.84 20.15
CA ALA A 262 -4.62 18.21 20.80
C ALA A 262 -3.47 17.98 19.81
N MET A 263 -3.78 17.63 18.56
CA MET A 263 -2.79 17.56 17.47
C MET A 263 -2.16 18.94 17.23
N ALA A 264 -2.98 19.99 17.09
CA ALA A 264 -2.50 21.36 16.90
C ALA A 264 -1.62 21.83 18.07
N TYR A 265 -1.98 21.49 19.30
CA TYR A 265 -1.16 21.79 20.47
C TYR A 265 0.23 21.17 20.36
N ASN A 266 0.31 19.89 19.99
CA ASN A 266 1.57 19.14 19.93
C ASN A 266 2.39 19.39 18.65
N ALA A 267 1.79 19.91 17.59
CA ALA A 267 2.43 20.06 16.28
C ALA A 267 3.81 20.75 16.31
N PRO A 268 4.03 21.85 17.06
CA PRO A 268 5.34 22.51 17.12
C PRO A 268 6.48 21.63 17.66
N ASN A 269 6.16 20.62 18.48
CA ASN A 269 7.14 19.72 19.10
C ASN A 269 7.04 18.27 18.56
N ALA A 270 6.19 18.04 17.55
CA ALA A 270 5.94 16.74 16.95
C ALA A 270 5.85 16.81 15.41
N ALA A 271 6.62 17.72 14.78
CA ALA A 271 6.53 18.02 13.35
C ALA A 271 6.68 16.79 12.45
N ASP A 272 7.58 15.85 12.80
CA ASP A 272 7.75 14.60 12.04
C ASP A 272 6.50 13.71 12.06
N ALA A 273 5.91 13.52 13.25
CA ALA A 273 4.67 12.78 13.40
C ALA A 273 3.53 13.46 12.65
N MET A 274 3.40 14.78 12.74
CA MET A 274 2.37 15.53 12.01
C MET A 274 2.52 15.42 10.50
N ARG A 275 3.73 15.51 9.96
CA ARG A 275 3.99 15.32 8.52
C ARG A 275 3.52 13.93 8.06
N ARG A 276 3.89 12.88 8.79
CA ARG A 276 3.50 11.49 8.46
C ARG A 276 1.99 11.25 8.59
N ILE A 277 1.33 11.88 9.59
CA ILE A 277 -0.13 11.84 9.71
C ILE A 277 -0.79 12.58 8.53
N ALA A 278 -0.24 13.74 8.13
CA ALA A 278 -0.75 14.53 7.01
C ALA A 278 -0.67 13.73 5.70
N GLU A 279 0.46 13.06 5.47
CA GLU A 279 0.64 12.10 4.36
C GLU A 279 -0.41 10.97 4.41
N ALA A 280 -0.64 10.35 5.58
CA ALA A 280 -1.63 9.30 5.74
C ALA A 280 -3.08 9.78 5.52
N LEU A 281 -3.36 11.06 5.80
CA LEU A 281 -4.64 11.73 5.54
C LEU A 281 -4.75 12.28 4.10
N GLY A 282 -3.67 12.24 3.31
CA GLY A 282 -3.61 12.80 1.97
C GLY A 282 -3.78 14.32 1.94
N ALA A 283 -3.25 15.03 2.94
CA ALA A 283 -3.43 16.47 3.13
C ALA A 283 -2.10 17.15 3.52
N PRO A 284 -1.98 18.49 3.41
CA PRO A 284 -0.73 19.19 3.71
C PRO A 284 -0.48 19.39 5.22
N ASP A 285 -1.53 19.41 6.04
CA ASP A 285 -1.43 19.59 7.49
C ASP A 285 -2.38 18.65 8.25
N ALA A 286 -1.84 17.99 9.26
CA ALA A 286 -2.54 16.93 9.98
C ALA A 286 -3.67 17.42 10.90
N PRO A 287 -3.46 18.41 11.80
CA PRO A 287 -4.53 18.94 12.65
C PRO A 287 -5.72 19.47 11.86
N THR A 288 -5.47 20.23 10.78
CA THR A 288 -6.52 20.77 9.94
C THR A 288 -7.25 19.69 9.14
N ALA A 289 -6.51 18.73 8.56
CA ALA A 289 -7.12 17.63 7.84
C ALA A 289 -7.97 16.72 8.73
N MET A 290 -7.54 16.48 9.97
CA MET A 290 -8.33 15.75 10.97
C MET A 290 -9.61 16.53 11.32
N PHE A 291 -9.50 17.84 11.53
CA PHE A 291 -10.66 18.69 11.79
C PHE A 291 -11.66 18.65 10.61
N ASP A 292 -11.18 18.79 9.38
CA ASP A 292 -12.02 18.81 8.18
C ASP A 292 -12.68 17.45 7.93
N LEU A 293 -11.96 16.35 8.18
CA LEU A 293 -12.52 14.99 8.18
C LEU A 293 -13.70 14.90 9.14
N ILE A 294 -13.51 15.31 10.41
CA ILE A 294 -14.55 15.28 11.44
C ILE A 294 -15.72 16.22 11.08
N ALA A 295 -15.43 17.40 10.54
CA ALA A 295 -16.45 18.37 10.13
C ALA A 295 -17.35 17.86 8.98
N GLY A 296 -16.83 16.94 8.15
CA GLY A 296 -17.60 16.25 7.11
C GLY A 296 -18.48 15.10 7.63
N LEU A 297 -18.36 14.72 8.90
CA LEU A 297 -19.12 13.63 9.52
C LEU A 297 -20.35 14.17 10.30
N PRO A 298 -21.48 13.44 10.35
CA PRO A 298 -22.64 13.81 11.15
C PRO A 298 -22.45 13.53 12.65
N VAL A 299 -21.46 14.18 13.27
CA VAL A 299 -21.08 14.06 14.69
C VAL A 299 -20.96 15.43 15.36
N PRO A 300 -21.03 15.53 16.70
CA PRO A 300 -20.79 16.79 17.41
C PRO A 300 -19.41 17.37 17.12
N ARG A 301 -19.31 18.69 17.01
CA ARG A 301 -18.11 19.41 16.56
C ARG A 301 -17.52 20.34 17.61
N SER A 302 -18.16 20.48 18.77
CA SER A 302 -17.66 21.35 19.83
C SER A 302 -18.04 20.86 21.23
N LEU A 303 -17.24 21.22 22.24
CA LEU A 303 -17.53 20.84 23.63
C LEU A 303 -18.80 21.51 24.15
N ALA A 304 -19.17 22.68 23.59
CA ALA A 304 -20.44 23.35 23.89
C ALA A 304 -21.65 22.51 23.47
N GLU A 305 -21.60 21.86 22.29
CA GLU A 305 -22.68 21.00 21.78
C GLU A 305 -22.94 19.78 22.68
N ILE A 306 -21.90 19.30 23.39
CA ILE A 306 -22.01 18.17 24.32
C ILE A 306 -22.14 18.59 25.80
N GLY A 307 -22.39 19.88 26.05
CA GLY A 307 -22.85 20.38 27.36
C GLY A 307 -21.76 20.91 28.30
N LEU A 308 -20.53 21.12 27.85
CA LEU A 308 -19.51 21.78 28.68
C LEU A 308 -19.79 23.29 28.79
N ALA A 309 -19.85 23.82 30.00
CA ALA A 309 -20.02 25.26 30.21
C ALA A 309 -18.70 26.02 29.96
N GLU A 310 -18.77 27.21 29.36
CA GLU A 310 -17.58 28.03 29.10
C GLU A 310 -16.81 28.38 30.40
N GLY A 311 -17.54 28.59 31.50
CA GLY A 311 -16.94 28.86 32.82
C GLY A 311 -16.10 27.71 33.39
N ASP A 312 -16.28 26.49 32.88
CA ASP A 312 -15.59 25.29 33.37
C ASP A 312 -14.22 25.07 32.69
N LEU A 313 -13.91 25.79 31.60
CA LEU A 313 -12.67 25.61 30.83
C LEU A 313 -11.42 25.82 31.67
N ALA A 314 -11.40 26.89 32.47
CA ALA A 314 -10.29 27.19 33.38
C ALA A 314 -10.08 26.07 34.40
N LYS A 315 -11.16 25.45 34.89
CA LYS A 315 -11.08 24.35 35.85
C LYS A 315 -10.60 23.06 35.19
N ALA A 316 -11.09 22.75 33.99
CA ALA A 316 -10.64 21.60 33.21
C ALA A 316 -9.14 21.69 32.89
N ALA A 317 -8.66 22.89 32.51
CA ALA A 317 -7.24 23.13 32.26
C ALA A 317 -6.37 22.95 33.50
N GLU A 318 -6.82 23.46 34.65
CA GLU A 318 -6.14 23.26 35.94
C GLU A 318 -6.03 21.77 36.30
N LEU A 319 -7.13 21.01 36.18
CA LEU A 319 -7.15 19.58 36.45
C LEU A 319 -6.24 18.79 35.50
N ALA A 320 -6.22 19.14 34.22
CA ALA A 320 -5.40 18.47 33.22
C ALA A 320 -3.89 18.78 33.38
N ALA A 321 -3.54 19.96 33.89
CA ALA A 321 -2.16 20.39 34.16
C ALA A 321 -1.63 19.99 35.56
N ALA A 322 -2.49 19.49 36.45
CA ALA A 322 -2.16 19.27 37.86
C ALA A 322 -1.05 18.25 38.10
N ALA A 323 -0.88 17.27 37.21
CA ALA A 323 0.16 16.26 37.30
C ALA A 323 0.92 16.15 35.97
N PRO A 324 2.26 16.23 35.98
CA PRO A 324 3.05 16.10 34.77
C PRO A 324 3.00 14.65 34.26
N TYR A 325 2.92 14.50 32.93
CA TYR A 325 3.06 13.23 32.23
C TYR A 325 3.81 13.45 30.91
N PRO A 326 4.44 12.41 30.33
CA PRO A 326 5.17 12.55 29.08
C PRO A 326 4.27 13.06 27.95
N ASN A 327 4.70 14.13 27.29
CA ASN A 327 4.06 14.71 26.11
C ASN A 327 5.12 15.49 25.29
N PRO A 328 5.04 15.56 23.95
CA PRO A 328 6.07 16.21 23.13
C PRO A 328 6.23 17.70 23.44
N ARG A 329 5.12 18.40 23.66
CA ARG A 329 5.09 19.79 24.10
C ARG A 329 4.87 19.87 25.61
N GLU A 330 5.55 20.80 26.27
CA GLU A 330 5.32 21.10 27.69
C GLU A 330 3.85 21.44 27.93
N LEU A 331 3.27 20.83 28.97
CA LEU A 331 1.88 20.99 29.34
C LEU A 331 1.70 22.19 30.27
N THR A 332 1.27 23.31 29.72
CA THR A 332 0.97 24.52 30.49
C THR A 332 -0.53 24.69 30.68
N ARG A 333 -0.93 25.19 31.86
CA ARG A 333 -2.34 25.48 32.18
C ARG A 333 -2.96 26.44 31.15
N ASP A 334 -2.26 27.51 30.79
CA ASP A 334 -2.75 28.48 29.81
C ASP A 334 -2.86 27.89 28.41
N GLY A 335 -1.88 27.07 27.99
CA GLY A 335 -1.93 26.42 26.70
C GLY A 335 -3.06 25.38 26.58
N ILE A 336 -3.34 24.64 27.66
CA ILE A 336 -4.48 23.71 27.70
C ILE A 336 -5.80 24.46 27.72
N GLU A 337 -5.90 25.59 28.42
CA GLU A 337 -7.11 26.42 28.39
C GLU A 337 -7.38 26.95 26.97
N ASP A 338 -6.35 27.42 26.25
CA ASP A 338 -6.50 27.88 24.87
C ASP A 338 -6.94 26.75 23.92
N LEU A 339 -6.36 25.55 24.08
CA LEU A 339 -6.83 24.35 23.37
C LEU A 339 -8.32 24.11 23.65
N LEU A 340 -8.71 24.09 24.93
CA LEU A 340 -10.08 23.86 25.36
C LEU A 340 -11.05 24.92 24.85
N ARG A 341 -10.61 26.18 24.76
CA ARG A 341 -11.41 27.29 24.21
C ARG A 341 -11.72 27.05 22.72
N HIS A 342 -10.72 26.66 21.92
CA HIS A 342 -10.94 26.30 20.52
C HIS A 342 -11.83 25.07 20.36
N ALA A 343 -11.63 24.03 21.18
CA ALA A 343 -12.46 22.83 21.21
C ALA A 343 -13.91 23.13 21.65
N TRP A 344 -14.10 24.10 22.54
CA TRP A 344 -15.41 24.52 23.02
C TRP A 344 -16.20 25.28 21.97
N SER A 345 -15.56 26.15 21.18
CA SER A 345 -16.19 26.87 20.08
C SER A 345 -16.25 26.09 18.77
N GLY A 346 -15.53 24.97 18.65
CA GLY A 346 -15.37 24.23 17.40
C GLY A 346 -14.56 25.03 16.36
N THR A 347 -13.59 25.82 16.80
CA THR A 347 -12.74 26.64 15.92
C THR A 347 -11.72 25.74 15.23
N ARG A 348 -11.74 25.68 13.89
CA ARG A 348 -10.73 24.98 13.09
C ARG A 348 -9.32 25.42 13.49
N PRO A 349 -8.38 24.50 13.77
CA PRO A 349 -6.98 24.86 14.03
C PRO A 349 -6.37 25.66 12.88
N ASP A 350 -5.46 26.56 13.19
CA ASP A 350 -4.62 27.19 12.17
C ASP A 350 -3.62 26.16 11.62
N PRO A 351 -3.32 26.18 10.30
CA PRO A 351 -2.27 25.35 9.74
C PRO A 351 -0.92 25.74 10.35
N ALA A 352 0.00 24.78 10.46
CA ALA A 352 1.36 25.09 10.90
C ALA A 352 2.01 26.14 9.97
N GLU A 353 2.86 27.01 10.52
CA GLU A 353 3.59 27.99 9.70
C GLU A 353 4.37 27.28 8.58
N GLY A 354 4.21 27.77 7.34
CA GLY A 354 4.85 27.17 6.16
C GLY A 354 4.12 25.99 5.53
N THR A 355 2.91 25.64 6.01
CA THR A 355 2.09 24.59 5.38
C THR A 355 1.66 24.98 3.96
N PRO A 356 1.86 24.11 2.95
CA PRO A 356 1.33 24.32 1.60
C PRO A 356 -0.20 24.44 1.59
N PRO A 357 -0.81 25.21 0.66
CA PRO A 357 -2.26 25.27 0.55
C PRO A 357 -2.89 23.89 0.29
N ASP A 358 -4.10 23.65 0.80
CA ASP A 358 -4.84 22.42 0.48
C ASP A 358 -5.36 22.48 -0.97
N LEU A 359 -4.78 21.66 -1.85
CA LEU A 359 -5.10 21.60 -3.28
C LEU A 359 -6.02 20.43 -3.65
N ARG A 360 -6.60 19.72 -2.67
CA ARG A 360 -7.54 18.61 -2.94
C ARG A 360 -8.76 19.04 -3.72
N GLY A 361 -9.33 20.21 -3.40
CA GLY A 361 -10.47 20.78 -4.12
C GLY A 361 -10.17 21.00 -5.61
N LEU A 362 -9.03 21.61 -5.91
CA LEU A 362 -8.56 21.81 -7.28
C LEU A 362 -8.34 20.47 -8.00
N THR A 363 -7.74 19.49 -7.31
CA THR A 363 -7.52 18.16 -7.87
C THR A 363 -8.83 17.48 -8.23
N GLN A 364 -9.84 17.56 -7.35
CA GLN A 364 -11.15 16.97 -7.61
C GLN A 364 -11.88 17.70 -8.76
N GLU A 365 -11.80 19.03 -8.83
CA GLU A 365 -12.37 19.81 -9.93
C GLU A 365 -11.81 19.38 -11.29
N VAL A 366 -10.48 19.16 -11.38
CA VAL A 366 -9.85 18.68 -12.62
C VAL A 366 -10.27 17.24 -12.93
N VAL A 367 -10.35 16.35 -11.93
CA VAL A 367 -10.83 14.97 -12.14
C VAL A 367 -12.28 14.96 -12.63
N ASP A 368 -13.15 15.76 -12.01
CA ASP A 368 -14.57 15.86 -12.37
C ASP A 368 -14.76 16.39 -13.80
N SER A 369 -13.83 17.20 -14.30
CA SER A 369 -13.84 17.66 -15.69
C SER A 369 -13.79 16.52 -16.72
N PHE A 370 -13.29 15.33 -16.36
CA PHE A 370 -13.24 14.14 -17.20
C PHE A 370 -14.48 13.23 -17.07
N ALA A 371 -15.44 13.54 -16.21
CA ALA A 371 -16.56 12.63 -15.88
C ALA A 371 -17.37 12.17 -17.10
N SER A 372 -17.54 13.06 -18.08
CA SER A 372 -18.32 12.84 -19.31
C SER A 372 -17.54 12.14 -20.44
N THR A 373 -16.31 11.68 -20.19
CA THR A 373 -15.50 10.96 -21.18
C THR A 373 -16.21 9.66 -21.60
N PRO A 374 -16.51 9.46 -22.91
CA PRO A 374 -17.29 8.30 -23.36
C PRO A 374 -16.60 6.95 -23.16
N ASP A 375 -15.28 6.90 -23.38
CA ASP A 375 -14.48 5.70 -23.14
C ASP A 375 -14.19 5.56 -21.64
N PRO A 376 -14.72 4.52 -20.96
CA PRO A 376 -14.50 4.31 -19.54
C PRO A 376 -13.03 4.13 -19.17
N ARG A 377 -12.23 3.50 -20.04
CA ARG A 377 -10.81 3.24 -19.78
C ARG A 377 -10.00 4.51 -19.90
N LEU A 378 -10.28 5.33 -20.92
CA LEU A 378 -9.64 6.64 -21.06
C LEU A 378 -9.94 7.53 -19.86
N ARG A 379 -11.20 7.55 -19.39
CA ARG A 379 -11.62 8.31 -18.21
C ARG A 379 -10.80 7.90 -16.98
N GLU A 380 -10.74 6.59 -16.72
CA GLU A 380 -10.00 6.03 -15.59
C GLU A 380 -8.52 6.43 -15.63
N LEU A 381 -7.86 6.23 -16.79
CA LEU A 381 -6.45 6.55 -16.98
C LEU A 381 -6.15 8.04 -16.76
N LEU A 382 -6.98 8.94 -17.30
CA LEU A 382 -6.79 10.38 -17.13
C LEU A 382 -7.04 10.83 -15.69
N SER A 383 -8.09 10.33 -15.05
CA SER A 383 -8.38 10.66 -13.65
C SER A 383 -7.25 10.23 -12.71
N GLU A 384 -6.70 9.03 -12.89
CA GLU A 384 -5.57 8.54 -12.07
C GLU A 384 -4.27 9.30 -12.36
N LEU A 385 -4.02 9.65 -13.63
CA LEU A 385 -2.86 10.45 -14.00
C LEU A 385 -2.90 11.83 -13.32
N VAL A 386 -4.05 12.51 -13.33
CA VAL A 386 -4.23 13.82 -12.66
C VAL A 386 -3.95 13.72 -11.18
N ARG A 387 -4.56 12.73 -10.49
CA ARG A 387 -4.34 12.52 -9.05
C ARG A 387 -2.87 12.30 -8.74
N THR A 388 -2.20 11.49 -9.55
CA THR A 388 -0.78 11.16 -9.38
C THR A 388 0.11 12.39 -9.61
N LEU A 389 -0.12 13.15 -10.68
CA LEU A 389 0.65 14.35 -11.00
C LEU A 389 0.48 15.44 -9.93
N HIS A 390 -0.76 15.73 -9.52
CA HIS A 390 -1.03 16.70 -8.46
C HIS A 390 -0.41 16.25 -7.13
N SER A 391 -0.54 14.97 -6.77
CA SER A 391 0.08 14.42 -5.56
C SER A 391 1.60 14.54 -5.59
N TYR A 392 2.24 14.31 -6.74
CA TYR A 392 3.68 14.51 -6.92
C TYR A 392 4.08 15.97 -6.66
N VAL A 393 3.41 16.91 -7.34
CA VAL A 393 3.66 18.36 -7.20
C VAL A 393 3.55 18.82 -5.75
N VAL A 394 2.48 18.41 -5.05
CA VAL A 394 2.27 18.80 -3.64
C VAL A 394 3.31 18.15 -2.73
N ARG A 395 3.59 16.86 -2.90
CA ARG A 395 4.51 16.11 -2.04
C ARG A 395 5.96 16.59 -2.16
N THR A 396 6.36 17.07 -3.32
CA THR A 396 7.71 17.61 -3.54
C THR A 396 7.81 19.11 -3.30
N ASP A 397 6.70 19.79 -2.98
CA ASP A 397 6.60 21.26 -2.94
C ASP A 397 7.22 21.90 -4.20
N LEU A 398 6.83 21.38 -5.38
CA LEU A 398 7.47 21.72 -6.65
C LEU A 398 7.40 23.23 -6.90
N THR A 399 8.56 23.87 -7.05
CA THR A 399 8.63 25.31 -7.27
C THR A 399 8.28 25.68 -8.71
N GLN A 400 7.92 26.94 -8.93
CA GLN A 400 7.68 27.49 -10.27
C GLN A 400 8.90 27.33 -11.20
N GLU A 401 10.11 27.55 -10.68
CA GLU A 401 11.35 27.43 -11.46
C GLU A 401 11.62 25.98 -11.88
N GLU A 402 11.44 25.02 -10.97
CA GLU A 402 11.57 23.60 -11.27
C GLU A 402 10.51 23.12 -12.27
N TRP A 403 9.27 23.62 -12.13
CA TRP A 403 8.20 23.36 -13.09
C TRP A 403 8.54 23.90 -14.49
N GLU A 404 8.99 25.16 -14.59
CA GLU A 404 9.42 25.75 -15.88
C GLU A 404 10.57 24.97 -16.50
N TYR A 405 11.54 24.54 -15.68
CA TYR A 405 12.64 23.69 -16.14
C TYR A 405 12.15 22.35 -16.70
N ALA A 406 11.24 21.67 -15.99
CA ALA A 406 10.67 20.39 -16.40
C ALA A 406 9.84 20.52 -17.70
N ILE A 407 9.02 21.56 -17.82
CA ILE A 407 8.29 21.85 -19.07
C ILE A 407 9.26 22.15 -20.22
N GLY A 408 10.34 22.90 -19.96
CA GLY A 408 11.38 23.14 -20.95
C GLY A 408 12.08 21.84 -21.40
N PHE A 409 12.34 20.92 -20.47
CA PHE A 409 12.90 19.59 -20.77
C PHE A 409 11.97 18.77 -21.68
N LEU A 410 10.68 18.68 -21.34
CA LEU A 410 9.69 17.96 -22.14
C LEU A 410 9.51 18.60 -23.53
N THR A 411 9.54 19.93 -23.60
CA THR A 411 9.47 20.67 -24.87
C THR A 411 10.65 20.34 -25.78
N ARG A 412 11.89 20.35 -25.27
CA ARG A 412 13.08 19.98 -26.05
C ARG A 412 13.05 18.51 -26.48
N THR A 413 12.52 17.63 -25.63
CA THR A 413 12.33 16.20 -25.94
C THR A 413 11.38 16.03 -27.14
N GLY A 414 10.29 16.78 -27.17
CA GLY A 414 9.39 16.81 -28.34
C GLY A 414 10.05 17.39 -29.60
N GLN A 415 10.80 18.50 -29.47
CA GLN A 415 11.40 19.20 -30.62
C GLN A 415 12.48 18.40 -31.34
N ILE A 416 13.23 17.55 -30.63
CA ILE A 416 14.27 16.71 -31.24
C ILE A 416 13.69 15.42 -31.85
N SER A 417 12.44 15.09 -31.53
CA SER A 417 11.77 13.93 -32.12
C SER A 417 11.41 14.19 -33.59
N SER A 418 11.52 13.15 -34.43
CA SER A 418 11.25 13.13 -35.86
C SER A 418 10.69 11.76 -36.29
N ASP A 419 10.40 11.58 -37.58
CA ASP A 419 9.96 10.28 -38.13
C ASP A 419 11.00 9.15 -37.93
N THR A 420 12.26 9.51 -37.72
CA THR A 420 13.38 8.57 -37.52
C THR A 420 13.99 8.63 -36.11
N ARG A 421 13.47 9.48 -35.22
CA ARG A 421 13.95 9.63 -33.83
C ARG A 421 12.78 9.89 -32.89
N GLN A 422 12.54 9.02 -31.92
CA GLN A 422 11.48 9.21 -30.92
C GLN A 422 12.07 9.40 -29.52
N GLU A 423 12.44 10.64 -29.18
CA GLU A 423 13.08 10.95 -27.90
C GLU A 423 12.12 10.76 -26.71
N PHE A 424 10.80 10.87 -26.91
CA PHE A 424 9.82 10.54 -25.87
C PHE A 424 9.77 9.05 -25.54
N ILE A 425 9.98 8.17 -26.53
CA ILE A 425 10.12 6.73 -26.29
C ILE A 425 11.41 6.49 -25.51
N LEU A 426 12.51 7.15 -25.89
CA LEU A 426 13.77 7.06 -25.15
C LEU A 426 13.62 7.55 -23.70
N LEU A 427 12.88 8.63 -23.47
CA LEU A 427 12.58 9.12 -22.13
C LEU A 427 11.77 8.07 -21.33
N SER A 428 10.77 7.45 -21.95
CA SER A 428 9.98 6.36 -21.35
C SER A 428 10.86 5.16 -20.96
N ASP A 429 11.79 4.79 -21.84
CA ASP A 429 12.75 3.70 -21.64
C ASP A 429 13.69 3.99 -20.45
N ILE A 430 14.23 5.20 -20.36
CA ILE A 430 15.16 5.61 -19.30
C ILE A 430 14.48 5.82 -17.94
N LEU A 431 13.20 6.20 -17.93
CA LEU A 431 12.38 6.24 -16.72
C LEU A 431 11.80 4.85 -16.35
N GLY A 432 12.00 3.83 -17.18
CA GLY A 432 11.56 2.45 -16.95
C GLY A 432 10.06 2.21 -17.21
N VAL A 433 9.33 3.19 -17.74
CA VAL A 433 7.89 3.06 -18.01
C VAL A 433 7.63 1.96 -19.04
N SER A 434 8.40 1.94 -20.13
CA SER A 434 8.29 0.91 -21.16
C SER A 434 8.52 -0.49 -20.60
N SER A 435 9.51 -0.65 -19.71
CA SER A 435 9.84 -1.92 -19.05
C SER A 435 8.72 -2.38 -18.11
N VAL A 436 8.07 -1.46 -17.38
CA VAL A 436 6.90 -1.78 -16.55
C VAL A 436 5.70 -2.23 -17.42
N VAL A 437 5.43 -1.53 -18.52
CA VAL A 437 4.36 -1.91 -19.47
C VAL A 437 4.64 -3.30 -20.05
N ASP A 438 5.88 -3.57 -20.39
CA ASP A 438 6.34 -4.85 -20.91
C ASP A 438 6.24 -5.97 -19.86
N VAL A 439 6.63 -5.74 -18.61
CA VAL A 439 6.45 -6.71 -17.51
C VAL A 439 4.96 -7.03 -17.28
N LEU A 440 4.09 -6.01 -17.24
CA LEU A 440 2.64 -6.20 -17.12
C LEU A 440 2.05 -6.95 -18.31
N THR A 441 2.65 -6.76 -19.49
CA THR A 441 2.26 -7.47 -20.69
C THR A 441 2.66 -8.94 -20.60
N ASN A 442 3.88 -9.23 -20.17
CA ASN A 442 4.41 -10.59 -20.01
C ASN A 442 3.72 -11.37 -18.89
N SER A 443 3.33 -10.72 -17.79
CA SER A 443 2.61 -11.38 -16.69
C SER A 443 1.24 -11.93 -17.09
N ARG A 444 0.66 -11.41 -18.19
CA ARG A 444 -0.60 -11.90 -18.77
C ARG A 444 -0.39 -13.12 -19.68
N THR A 445 0.84 -13.41 -20.07
CA THR A 445 1.22 -14.55 -20.94
C THR A 445 2.50 -15.22 -20.42
N PRO A 446 2.47 -15.85 -19.22
CA PRO A 446 3.67 -16.34 -18.55
C PRO A 446 4.42 -17.46 -19.30
N ASP A 447 3.72 -18.19 -20.17
CA ASP A 447 4.30 -19.32 -20.90
C ASP A 447 4.96 -18.92 -22.24
N THR A 448 4.91 -17.64 -22.63
CA THR A 448 5.55 -17.11 -23.83
C THR A 448 6.95 -16.56 -23.54
N THR A 449 7.79 -16.46 -24.57
CA THR A 449 9.08 -15.76 -24.44
C THR A 449 8.83 -14.29 -24.05
N PRO A 450 9.57 -13.73 -23.08
CA PRO A 450 9.40 -12.35 -22.70
C PRO A 450 9.61 -11.40 -23.88
N SER A 451 8.67 -10.46 -24.08
CA SER A 451 8.85 -9.38 -25.06
C SER A 451 9.91 -8.37 -24.61
N ALA A 452 10.27 -7.44 -25.48
CA ALA A 452 11.13 -6.30 -25.19
C ALA A 452 10.65 -5.08 -26.02
N VAL A 453 11.20 -3.91 -25.70
CA VAL A 453 11.02 -2.70 -26.53
C VAL A 453 11.70 -2.89 -27.89
N LEU A 454 11.13 -2.31 -28.95
CA LEU A 454 11.63 -2.41 -30.33
C LEU A 454 13.04 -1.81 -30.51
N GLY A 455 13.40 -0.85 -29.67
CA GLY A 455 14.68 -0.17 -29.74
C GLY A 455 14.74 0.88 -30.87
N PRO A 456 15.63 1.86 -30.77
CA PRO A 456 15.65 3.04 -31.64
C PRO A 456 16.23 2.80 -33.04
N PHE A 457 16.84 1.64 -33.30
CA PHE A 457 17.59 1.35 -34.54
C PHE A 457 16.92 0.32 -35.46
N TYR A 458 15.71 -0.12 -35.12
CA TYR A 458 14.90 -0.92 -36.04
C TYR A 458 14.49 -0.09 -37.26
N VAL A 459 14.56 -0.68 -38.45
CA VAL A 459 14.00 -0.08 -39.69
C VAL A 459 13.07 -1.08 -40.31
N GLU A 460 11.92 -0.58 -40.75
CA GLU A 460 10.88 -1.40 -41.37
C GLU A 460 11.34 -2.01 -42.70
N GLY A 461 11.02 -3.28 -42.90
CA GLY A 461 11.25 -3.99 -44.16
C GLY A 461 12.72 -4.31 -44.44
N PRO A 462 13.46 -4.98 -43.51
CA PRO A 462 14.81 -5.46 -43.81
C PRO A 462 14.78 -6.45 -44.99
N PRO A 463 15.92 -6.63 -45.70
CA PRO A 463 15.99 -7.47 -46.89
C PRO A 463 15.60 -8.92 -46.57
N GLU A 464 14.80 -9.55 -47.45
CA GLU A 464 14.51 -10.98 -47.34
C GLU A 464 15.73 -11.82 -47.71
N THR A 465 16.04 -12.81 -46.86
CA THR A 465 17.27 -13.60 -46.97
C THR A 465 16.99 -15.10 -46.79
N GLU A 466 17.79 -15.95 -47.44
CA GLU A 466 17.70 -17.41 -47.33
C GLU A 466 18.41 -17.96 -46.08
N GLN A 467 17.94 -19.12 -45.61
CA GLN A 467 18.54 -19.85 -44.47
C GLN A 467 20.05 -20.11 -44.72
N GLY A 468 20.87 -19.88 -43.70
CA GLY A 468 22.32 -20.09 -43.72
C GLY A 468 23.14 -18.92 -44.27
N ALA A 469 22.50 -17.82 -44.69
CA ALA A 469 23.18 -16.60 -45.12
C ALA A 469 24.04 -15.97 -44.02
N ASP A 470 25.00 -15.15 -44.42
CA ASP A 470 25.89 -14.40 -43.52
C ASP A 470 25.53 -12.92 -43.51
N LEU A 471 24.92 -12.48 -42.41
CA LEU A 471 24.46 -11.11 -42.22
C LEU A 471 25.63 -10.13 -42.06
N ALA A 472 26.84 -10.60 -41.70
CA ALA A 472 27.97 -9.71 -41.48
C ALA A 472 28.57 -9.18 -42.78
N GLU A 473 28.36 -9.87 -43.92
CA GLU A 473 28.87 -9.50 -45.25
C GLU A 473 30.36 -9.08 -45.27
N GLY A 474 31.20 -9.71 -44.44
CA GLY A 474 32.63 -9.43 -44.35
C GLY A 474 33.05 -8.40 -43.30
N LEU A 475 32.10 -7.88 -42.50
CA LEU A 475 32.43 -7.07 -41.32
C LEU A 475 33.29 -7.85 -40.32
N PRO A 476 34.23 -7.18 -39.65
CA PRO A 476 35.03 -7.79 -38.60
C PRO A 476 34.16 -8.13 -37.38
N GLY A 477 34.52 -9.23 -36.71
CA GLY A 477 33.84 -9.73 -35.53
C GLY A 477 34.06 -11.22 -35.34
N THR A 478 33.72 -11.73 -34.16
CA THR A 478 33.74 -13.18 -33.92
C THR A 478 32.51 -13.81 -34.59
N PRO A 479 32.67 -14.73 -35.57
CA PRO A 479 31.54 -15.38 -36.23
C PRO A 479 30.63 -16.10 -35.24
N LEU A 480 29.32 -15.94 -35.43
CA LEU A 480 28.25 -16.52 -34.64
C LEU A 480 27.29 -17.27 -35.55
N TRP A 481 27.20 -18.59 -35.37
CA TRP A 481 26.14 -19.39 -35.97
C TRP A 481 24.90 -19.35 -35.08
N THR A 482 23.82 -18.79 -35.60
CA THR A 482 22.53 -18.73 -34.89
C THR A 482 21.64 -19.85 -35.40
N ASP A 483 21.12 -20.70 -34.51
CA ASP A 483 20.17 -21.79 -34.78
C ASP A 483 19.03 -21.72 -33.78
N VAL A 484 17.99 -20.95 -34.14
CA VAL A 484 16.84 -20.69 -33.27
C VAL A 484 15.58 -21.38 -33.78
N GLN A 485 14.63 -21.60 -32.89
CA GLN A 485 13.35 -22.23 -33.21
C GLN A 485 12.18 -21.40 -32.67
N VAL A 486 11.10 -21.29 -33.44
CA VAL A 486 9.84 -20.65 -33.03
C VAL A 486 8.79 -21.73 -32.82
N THR A 487 8.19 -21.73 -31.64
CA THR A 487 7.22 -22.73 -31.19
C THR A 487 6.04 -22.07 -30.47
N GLU A 488 4.95 -22.81 -30.33
CA GLU A 488 3.90 -22.51 -29.35
C GLU A 488 4.35 -22.94 -27.94
N PRO A 489 3.65 -22.51 -26.85
CA PRO A 489 4.02 -22.88 -25.49
C PRO A 489 4.03 -24.40 -25.23
N ASP A 490 3.25 -25.17 -26.01
CA ASP A 490 3.21 -26.63 -25.95
C ASP A 490 4.34 -27.33 -26.74
N GLY A 491 5.20 -26.56 -27.40
CA GLY A 491 6.32 -27.04 -28.21
C GLY A 491 5.99 -27.29 -29.68
N THR A 492 4.76 -27.03 -30.13
CA THR A 492 4.38 -27.16 -31.54
C THR A 492 5.18 -26.18 -32.41
N PRO A 493 5.88 -26.62 -33.47
CA PRO A 493 6.60 -25.73 -34.37
C PRO A 493 5.70 -24.71 -35.08
N VAL A 494 6.20 -23.49 -35.25
CA VAL A 494 5.50 -22.42 -35.98
C VAL A 494 6.22 -22.17 -37.32
N PRO A 495 5.80 -22.83 -38.42
CA PRO A 495 6.40 -22.64 -39.74
C PRO A 495 5.93 -21.35 -40.41
N ASP A 496 6.68 -20.84 -41.39
CA ASP A 496 6.32 -19.65 -42.18
C ASP A 496 6.03 -18.39 -41.33
N ALA A 497 6.67 -18.27 -40.17
CA ALA A 497 6.70 -17.02 -39.40
C ALA A 497 7.76 -16.09 -40.00
N THR A 498 7.41 -14.81 -40.16
CA THR A 498 8.35 -13.76 -40.54
C THR A 498 9.21 -13.41 -39.33
N VAL A 499 10.53 -13.47 -39.48
CA VAL A 499 11.49 -13.13 -38.41
C VAL A 499 12.44 -12.07 -38.90
N ASP A 500 12.32 -10.87 -38.34
CA ASP A 500 13.28 -9.79 -38.55
C ASP A 500 14.37 -9.86 -37.47
N VAL A 501 15.63 -9.77 -37.90
CA VAL A 501 16.82 -9.81 -37.04
C VAL A 501 17.61 -8.54 -37.27
N TRP A 502 18.12 -7.93 -36.20
CA TRP A 502 19.06 -6.81 -36.26
C TRP A 502 19.97 -6.77 -35.03
N GLN A 503 21.17 -6.23 -35.16
CA GLN A 503 22.14 -6.09 -34.05
C GLN A 503 23.20 -5.01 -34.34
N SER A 504 24.00 -4.69 -33.32
CA SER A 504 25.23 -3.90 -33.46
C SER A 504 26.38 -4.74 -34.02
N ASN A 505 27.37 -4.05 -34.60
CA ASN A 505 28.66 -4.62 -34.99
C ASN A 505 29.62 -4.77 -33.78
N GLU A 506 30.87 -5.19 -34.04
CA GLU A 506 31.88 -5.36 -32.98
C GLU A 506 32.26 -4.06 -32.25
N ASP A 507 32.07 -2.92 -32.89
CA ASP A 507 32.36 -1.59 -32.33
C ASP A 507 31.12 -0.94 -31.66
N GLY A 508 29.98 -1.62 -31.65
CA GLY A 508 28.75 -1.11 -31.04
C GLY A 508 27.95 -0.14 -31.93
N PHE A 509 28.06 -0.25 -33.26
CA PHE A 509 27.28 0.54 -34.22
C PHE A 509 26.28 -0.33 -34.99
N TYR A 510 25.08 0.19 -35.20
CA TYR A 510 24.13 -0.36 -36.17
C TYR A 510 24.47 0.13 -37.58
N ASP A 511 24.06 -0.63 -38.59
CA ASP A 511 24.27 -0.31 -40.01
C ASP A 511 23.77 1.09 -40.41
N VAL A 512 22.64 1.54 -39.86
CA VAL A 512 22.10 2.90 -40.07
C VAL A 512 23.03 4.02 -39.59
N GLN A 513 24.03 3.69 -38.76
CA GLN A 513 25.05 4.60 -38.25
C GLN A 513 26.37 4.51 -39.04
N LEU A 514 26.46 3.62 -40.04
CA LEU A 514 27.66 3.36 -40.83
C LEU A 514 27.45 3.84 -42.28
N PRO A 515 27.66 5.15 -42.57
CA PRO A 515 27.36 5.73 -43.88
C PRO A 515 28.24 5.21 -45.04
N ASP A 516 29.38 4.58 -44.71
CA ASP A 516 30.38 4.09 -45.67
C ASP A 516 30.23 2.60 -45.99
N VAL A 517 29.22 1.91 -45.43
CA VAL A 517 28.93 0.49 -45.72
C VAL A 517 27.84 0.39 -46.77
N ASP A 518 28.13 -0.31 -47.87
CA ASP A 518 27.18 -0.53 -48.95
C ASP A 518 26.13 -1.59 -48.55
N GLY A 519 24.88 -1.16 -48.40
CA GLY A 519 23.73 -2.04 -48.18
C GLY A 519 23.43 -2.36 -46.71
N PRO A 520 22.25 -2.95 -46.43
CA PRO A 520 21.86 -3.37 -45.09
C PRO A 520 22.73 -4.54 -44.60
N VAL A 521 23.53 -4.31 -43.56
CA VAL A 521 24.37 -5.32 -42.90
C VAL A 521 23.88 -5.60 -41.48
N LEU A 522 24.14 -6.79 -40.96
CA LEU A 522 23.72 -7.22 -39.62
C LEU A 522 22.21 -7.15 -39.38
N ARG A 523 21.43 -7.14 -40.46
CA ARG A 523 19.97 -7.19 -40.44
C ARG A 523 19.43 -8.00 -41.60
N ALA A 524 18.33 -8.71 -41.36
CA ALA A 524 17.66 -9.49 -42.39
C ALA A 524 16.24 -9.87 -41.96
N ARG A 525 15.43 -10.23 -42.95
CA ARG A 525 14.12 -10.86 -42.78
C ARG A 525 14.19 -12.32 -43.24
N PHE A 526 13.70 -13.22 -42.42
CA PHE A 526 13.64 -14.64 -42.71
C PHE A 526 12.23 -15.21 -42.61
N ARG A 527 12.06 -16.43 -43.13
CA ARG A 527 10.90 -17.28 -42.86
C ARG A 527 11.33 -18.56 -42.16
N THR A 528 10.61 -18.93 -41.10
CA THR A 528 10.85 -20.20 -40.41
C THR A 528 10.53 -21.40 -41.29
N ASP A 529 11.34 -22.46 -41.19
CA ASP A 529 11.12 -23.72 -41.93
C ASP A 529 9.95 -24.55 -41.36
N ALA A 530 9.74 -25.77 -41.89
CA ALA A 530 8.66 -26.66 -41.46
C ALA A 530 8.75 -27.05 -39.97
N GLU A 531 9.96 -27.06 -39.42
CA GLU A 531 10.26 -27.32 -38.01
C GLU A 531 10.30 -26.02 -37.18
N GLY A 532 9.90 -24.89 -37.76
CA GLY A 532 9.89 -23.58 -37.09
C GLY A 532 11.28 -23.00 -36.90
N ARG A 533 12.31 -23.48 -37.60
CA ARG A 533 13.70 -23.08 -37.39
C ARG A 533 14.17 -21.94 -38.28
N LEU A 534 15.14 -21.22 -37.77
CA LEU A 534 15.88 -20.16 -38.43
C LEU A 534 17.37 -20.32 -38.14
N ARG A 535 18.18 -20.34 -39.21
CA ARG A 535 19.62 -20.51 -39.17
C ARG A 535 20.32 -19.47 -40.03
N PHE A 536 21.36 -18.85 -39.50
CA PHE A 536 22.18 -17.86 -40.22
C PHE A 536 23.51 -17.61 -39.51
N TRP A 537 24.47 -17.09 -40.25
CA TRP A 537 25.72 -16.53 -39.74
C TRP A 537 25.57 -15.05 -39.45
N THR A 538 26.16 -14.60 -38.35
CA THR A 538 26.36 -13.20 -37.99
C THR A 538 27.67 -13.09 -37.20
N ILE A 539 27.87 -12.01 -36.45
CA ILE A 539 28.95 -11.85 -35.47
C ILE A 539 28.39 -11.70 -34.06
N VAL A 540 29.20 -12.00 -33.04
CA VAL A 540 28.84 -11.71 -31.64
C VAL A 540 28.65 -10.19 -31.49
N PRO A 541 27.48 -9.72 -31.00
CA PRO A 541 27.22 -8.28 -30.86
C PRO A 541 28.04 -7.68 -29.73
N SER A 542 28.30 -6.37 -29.80
CA SER A 542 28.93 -5.58 -28.74
C SER A 542 27.93 -4.65 -28.05
N ALA A 543 28.29 -4.21 -26.84
CA ALA A 543 27.55 -3.18 -26.13
C ALA A 543 27.54 -1.89 -26.97
N TYR A 544 26.42 -1.16 -26.95
CA TYR A 544 26.28 0.06 -27.73
C TYR A 544 25.59 1.16 -26.90
N PRO A 545 25.92 2.44 -27.14
CA PRO A 545 25.21 3.54 -26.51
C PRO A 545 23.87 3.81 -27.21
N ILE A 546 22.83 4.12 -26.43
CA ILE A 546 21.67 4.82 -26.98
C ILE A 546 22.06 6.25 -27.41
N PRO A 547 21.27 6.93 -28.26
CA PRO A 547 21.47 8.35 -28.53
C PRO A 547 21.49 9.17 -27.23
N ASP A 548 22.56 9.94 -26.99
CA ASP A 548 22.78 10.72 -25.78
C ASP A 548 23.06 12.23 -26.06
N ASP A 549 22.91 12.64 -27.31
CA ASP A 549 23.05 14.02 -27.79
C ASP A 549 21.81 14.90 -27.51
N GLY A 550 20.73 14.30 -27.00
CA GLY A 550 19.46 14.94 -26.71
C GLY A 550 19.24 15.26 -25.22
N PRO A 551 18.06 15.81 -24.86
CA PRO A 551 17.68 16.07 -23.47
C PRO A 551 17.80 14.83 -22.58
N VAL A 552 17.45 13.64 -23.09
CA VAL A 552 17.51 12.40 -22.30
C VAL A 552 18.96 12.02 -21.97
N GLY A 553 19.90 12.19 -22.90
CA GLY A 553 21.32 12.01 -22.62
C GLY A 553 21.87 13.03 -21.62
N GLY A 554 21.41 14.28 -21.70
CA GLY A 554 21.67 15.29 -20.67
C GLY A 554 21.16 14.89 -19.28
N MET A 555 19.99 14.26 -19.20
CA MET A 555 19.43 13.71 -17.95
C MET A 555 20.28 12.55 -17.41
N LEU A 556 20.74 11.64 -18.27
CA LEU A 556 21.65 10.56 -17.86
C LEU A 556 22.94 11.11 -17.28
N THR A 557 23.55 12.09 -17.96
CA THR A 557 24.76 12.76 -17.48
C THR A 557 24.53 13.44 -16.13
N ALA A 558 23.43 14.18 -15.97
CA ALA A 558 23.09 14.88 -14.73
C ALA A 558 22.79 13.93 -13.55
N THR A 559 22.48 12.66 -13.83
CA THR A 559 22.20 11.61 -12.84
C THR A 559 23.33 10.58 -12.73
N GLU A 560 24.49 10.84 -13.33
CA GLU A 560 25.67 9.96 -13.33
C GLU A 560 25.37 8.54 -13.88
N ARG A 561 24.45 8.45 -14.85
CA ARG A 561 24.09 7.20 -15.53
C ARG A 561 24.77 7.10 -16.90
N HIS A 562 25.13 5.87 -17.30
CA HIS A 562 25.72 5.61 -18.62
C HIS A 562 24.66 5.34 -19.70
N PRO A 563 24.95 5.61 -20.99
CA PRO A 563 24.02 5.35 -22.11
C PRO A 563 24.09 3.91 -22.67
N PHE A 564 24.97 3.06 -22.13
CA PHE A 564 25.20 1.73 -22.72
C PHE A 564 24.08 0.73 -22.49
N ARG A 565 23.82 -0.04 -23.55
CA ARG A 565 22.98 -1.22 -23.62
C ARG A 565 23.87 -2.46 -23.65
N ALA A 566 23.47 -3.50 -22.91
CA ALA A 566 24.22 -4.76 -22.89
C ALA A 566 24.26 -5.39 -24.29
N PRO A 567 25.27 -6.21 -24.67
CA PRO A 567 25.34 -6.83 -26.00
C PRO A 567 24.19 -7.81 -26.25
N HIS A 568 23.46 -7.66 -27.37
CA HIS A 568 22.34 -8.53 -27.72
C HIS A 568 22.05 -8.59 -29.23
N VAL A 569 21.30 -9.62 -29.63
CA VAL A 569 20.68 -9.75 -30.96
C VAL A 569 19.18 -9.57 -30.82
N HIS A 570 18.59 -8.72 -31.65
CA HIS A 570 17.15 -8.50 -31.66
C HIS A 570 16.40 -9.46 -32.58
N PHE A 571 15.16 -9.75 -32.20
CA PHE A 571 14.23 -10.57 -32.97
C PHE A 571 12.84 -9.95 -32.95
N MET A 572 12.22 -9.79 -34.12
CA MET A 572 10.79 -9.53 -34.24
C MET A 572 10.14 -10.68 -35.02
N ILE A 573 9.25 -11.41 -34.36
CA ILE A 573 8.60 -12.60 -34.89
C ILE A 573 7.13 -12.28 -35.12
N ALA A 574 6.69 -12.33 -36.36
CA ALA A 574 5.33 -12.04 -36.78
C ALA A 574 4.74 -13.18 -37.61
N LYS A 575 3.48 -13.54 -37.33
CA LYS A 575 2.71 -14.50 -38.13
C LYS A 575 1.22 -14.19 -38.03
N PRO A 576 0.46 -14.20 -39.13
CA PRO A 576 -1.00 -14.04 -39.07
C PRO A 576 -1.64 -15.05 -38.10
N GLY A 577 -2.47 -14.56 -37.19
CA GLY A 577 -3.12 -15.37 -36.13
C GLY A 577 -2.28 -15.56 -34.86
N TYR A 578 -1.06 -15.02 -34.81
CA TYR A 578 -0.21 -14.98 -33.64
C TYR A 578 0.01 -13.53 -33.19
N ARG A 579 0.30 -13.39 -31.90
CA ARG A 579 0.80 -12.13 -31.37
C ARG A 579 2.23 -11.89 -31.86
N THR A 580 2.52 -10.69 -32.35
CA THR A 580 3.90 -10.30 -32.70
C THR A 580 4.75 -10.27 -31.44
N LEU A 581 5.89 -10.96 -31.49
CA LEU A 581 6.89 -10.97 -30.42
C LEU A 581 8.09 -10.13 -30.85
N VAL A 582 8.28 -8.99 -30.23
CA VAL A 582 9.54 -8.24 -30.26
C VAL A 582 10.34 -8.65 -29.04
N THR A 583 11.58 -9.09 -29.21
CA THR A 583 12.44 -9.55 -28.11
C THR A 583 13.92 -9.41 -28.48
N GLN A 584 14.80 -9.78 -27.56
CA GLN A 584 16.24 -9.70 -27.72
C GLN A 584 16.94 -10.79 -26.89
N LEU A 585 18.08 -11.29 -27.38
CA LEU A 585 18.88 -12.29 -26.67
C LEU A 585 20.23 -11.70 -26.29
N PHE A 586 20.49 -11.63 -24.99
CA PHE A 586 21.69 -11.03 -24.41
C PHE A 586 22.83 -12.03 -24.27
N VAL A 587 24.05 -11.56 -24.53
CA VAL A 587 25.27 -12.37 -24.39
C VAL A 587 25.57 -12.57 -22.90
N ARG A 588 25.57 -13.82 -22.44
CA ARG A 588 25.96 -14.18 -21.06
C ARG A 588 27.38 -13.71 -20.75
N GLY A 589 27.54 -12.98 -19.65
CA GLY A 589 28.83 -12.40 -19.25
C GLY A 589 29.26 -11.19 -20.07
N GLY A 590 28.40 -10.66 -20.94
CA GLY A 590 28.63 -9.40 -21.65
C GLY A 590 28.56 -8.18 -20.73
N ASP A 591 29.12 -7.07 -21.18
CA ASP A 591 29.14 -5.82 -20.43
C ASP A 591 27.71 -5.29 -20.16
N TYR A 592 27.55 -4.54 -19.06
CA TYR A 592 26.32 -3.82 -18.69
C TYR A 592 25.06 -4.66 -18.46
N LEU A 593 25.15 -6.00 -18.35
CA LEU A 593 23.98 -6.84 -18.04
C LEU A 593 23.25 -6.40 -16.76
N ASP A 594 24.00 -6.04 -15.72
CA ASP A 594 23.46 -5.64 -14.41
C ASP A 594 23.10 -4.14 -14.32
N SER A 595 23.44 -3.34 -15.34
CA SER A 595 23.33 -1.87 -15.30
C SER A 595 22.74 -1.27 -16.58
N ASP A 596 22.09 -2.10 -17.39
CA ASP A 596 21.53 -1.72 -18.67
C ASP A 596 20.66 -0.45 -18.61
N THR A 597 20.94 0.52 -19.48
CA THR A 597 20.40 1.88 -19.31
C THR A 597 18.87 1.98 -19.44
N VAL A 598 18.23 1.09 -20.20
CA VAL A 598 16.77 1.09 -20.39
C VAL A 598 16.07 -0.03 -19.62
N PHE A 599 16.78 -0.71 -18.72
CA PHE A 599 16.24 -1.82 -17.94
C PHE A 599 15.67 -2.95 -18.82
N GLY A 600 16.31 -3.20 -19.98
CA GLY A 600 15.81 -4.17 -20.96
C GLY A 600 16.27 -5.61 -20.72
N VAL A 601 17.22 -5.82 -19.81
CA VAL A 601 17.79 -7.15 -19.51
C VAL A 601 16.82 -7.97 -18.66
N LYS A 602 16.63 -9.23 -19.04
CA LYS A 602 15.79 -10.20 -18.33
C LYS A 602 16.52 -11.52 -18.23
N ASP A 603 16.46 -12.17 -17.07
CA ASP A 603 17.17 -13.42 -16.81
C ASP A 603 16.89 -14.52 -17.86
N GLY A 604 15.64 -14.65 -18.28
CA GLY A 604 15.22 -15.62 -19.30
C GLY A 604 15.69 -15.32 -20.72
N LEU A 605 16.27 -14.14 -20.96
CA LEU A 605 16.81 -13.70 -22.25
C LEU A 605 18.35 -13.60 -22.25
N ILE A 606 19.01 -13.87 -21.12
CA ILE A 606 20.47 -13.99 -21.05
C ILE A 606 20.85 -15.41 -21.48
N VAL A 607 21.50 -15.54 -22.62
CA VAL A 607 21.79 -16.84 -23.25
C VAL A 607 23.29 -17.01 -23.45
N ASP A 608 23.75 -18.26 -23.46
CA ASP A 608 25.15 -18.56 -23.70
C ASP A 608 25.43 -18.58 -25.20
N PHE A 609 26.35 -17.72 -25.64
CA PHE A 609 26.85 -17.71 -27.00
C PHE A 609 28.10 -18.60 -26.97
N ALA A 610 27.90 -19.91 -27.03
CA ALA A 610 28.90 -20.90 -26.66
C ALA A 610 30.02 -20.96 -27.70
N GLU A 611 31.27 -20.80 -27.25
CA GLU A 611 32.47 -21.00 -28.07
C GLU A 611 32.55 -22.45 -28.57
N GLN A 612 32.85 -22.63 -29.85
CA GLN A 612 32.93 -23.93 -30.49
C GLN A 612 34.39 -24.35 -30.70
N THR A 613 34.67 -25.63 -30.50
CA THR A 613 36.00 -26.20 -30.72
C THR A 613 36.13 -26.75 -32.14
N GLY A 614 37.20 -26.36 -32.84
CA GLY A 614 37.46 -26.76 -34.22
C GLY A 614 36.69 -25.92 -35.26
N PRO A 615 36.88 -26.21 -36.57
CA PRO A 615 36.45 -25.29 -37.60
C PRO A 615 34.95 -25.40 -37.81
N ALA A 616 34.32 -24.27 -38.09
CA ALA A 616 32.95 -24.27 -38.58
C ALA A 616 32.86 -25.12 -39.87
N PRO A 617 31.67 -25.61 -40.25
CA PRO A 617 31.51 -26.40 -41.48
C PRO A 617 32.03 -25.71 -42.76
N ASP A 618 32.11 -24.38 -42.77
CA ASP A 618 32.66 -23.55 -43.85
C ASP A 618 34.11 -23.08 -43.60
N GLY A 619 34.74 -23.53 -42.51
CA GLY A 619 36.16 -23.31 -42.20
C GLY A 619 36.47 -22.14 -41.27
N ARG A 620 35.47 -21.41 -40.75
CA ARG A 620 35.69 -20.27 -39.83
C ARG A 620 36.23 -20.72 -38.47
N GLU A 621 37.24 -20.02 -37.95
CA GLU A 621 37.76 -20.16 -36.58
C GLU A 621 38.35 -18.82 -36.07
N PRO A 622 38.20 -18.47 -34.77
CA PRO A 622 37.26 -19.05 -33.81
C PRO A 622 35.81 -18.71 -34.18
N TRP A 623 34.82 -19.48 -33.69
CA TRP A 623 33.40 -19.19 -33.89
C TRP A 623 32.56 -19.60 -32.68
N ARG A 624 31.35 -19.03 -32.57
CA ARG A 624 30.40 -19.28 -31.48
C ARG A 624 29.06 -19.77 -32.02
N ARG A 625 28.26 -20.37 -31.15
CA ARG A 625 26.91 -20.87 -31.47
C ARG A 625 25.87 -20.28 -30.52
N LEU A 626 24.75 -19.86 -31.08
CA LEU A 626 23.55 -19.40 -30.36
C LEU A 626 22.40 -20.38 -30.66
N ASP A 627 21.93 -21.07 -29.63
CA ASP A 627 20.72 -21.90 -29.69
C ASP A 627 19.65 -21.31 -28.77
N PHE A 628 18.43 -21.12 -29.29
CA PHE A 628 17.30 -20.64 -28.48
C PHE A 628 15.95 -21.09 -29.03
N THR A 629 14.94 -21.21 -28.17
CA THR A 629 13.56 -21.51 -28.57
C THR A 629 12.63 -20.40 -28.12
N PHE A 630 12.11 -19.66 -29.10
CA PHE A 630 11.06 -18.67 -28.91
C PHE A 630 9.70 -19.36 -28.75
N ARG A 631 8.91 -18.92 -27.78
CA ARG A 631 7.54 -19.35 -27.53
C ARG A 631 6.60 -18.19 -27.83
N VAL A 632 5.78 -18.33 -28.86
CA VAL A 632 4.78 -17.33 -29.28
C VAL A 632 3.38 -17.84 -29.00
N SER A 633 2.45 -16.94 -28.65
CA SER A 633 1.05 -17.32 -28.40
C SER A 633 0.14 -17.00 -29.59
N PRO A 634 -0.88 -17.83 -29.85
CA PRO A 634 -1.97 -17.47 -30.75
C PRO A 634 -2.69 -16.21 -30.25
N GLY A 635 -3.07 -15.33 -31.16
CA GLY A 635 -3.76 -14.08 -30.83
C GLY A 635 -3.93 -13.19 -32.05
N THR A 636 -5.01 -12.41 -32.10
CA THR A 636 -5.23 -11.41 -33.15
C THR A 636 -4.60 -10.08 -32.75
N HIS A 637 -3.75 -9.52 -33.60
CA HIS A 637 -3.32 -8.13 -33.49
C HIS A 637 -4.51 -7.18 -33.69
N HIS A 638 -4.59 -6.13 -32.86
CA HIS A 638 -5.03 -4.82 -33.33
C HIS A 638 -3.79 -4.13 -33.88
N ASP A 639 -3.86 -3.66 -35.12
CA ASP A 639 -2.75 -3.02 -35.84
C ASP A 639 -2.18 -1.84 -35.02
N GLN A 640 -0.87 -1.87 -34.78
CA GLN A 640 -0.06 -0.69 -34.55
C GLN A 640 1.16 -0.80 -35.46
N VAL A 641 1.17 0.06 -36.48
CA VAL A 641 2.37 0.51 -37.20
C VAL A 641 2.87 1.74 -36.47
#